data_AF-A0A923PNG3-F1
#
_entry.id   AF-A0A923PNG3-F1
#
_cell.length_a   1.000
_cell.length_b   1.000
_cell.length_c   1.000
_cell.angle_alpha   90.00
_cell.angle_beta   90.00
_cell.angle_gamma   90.00
#
_symmetry.space_group_name_H-M   'P 1'
#
loop_
_entity.id
_entity.type
_entity.pdbx_description
1 polymer ?
#
loop_
_entity_poly.entity_id
_entity_poly.type
_entity_poly.pdbx_seq_one_letter_code
_entity_poly.pdbx_strand_id
1 'polypeptide(L)'
;MFASLRSLRSFAGLATDSTYLWPRWLVLRAIGLVFLVVFAGIIRESPALVGPGGLAPLADFFSRLAFAVPHSVSAFLRAPSLFWLGHGATAITVVAWGGFAAALALALNLWPRLALFGCWAALLSFVTTWQIFSATQVDQLMLETALLAIPFAPAGLHPGLGARSAPRPIAVFMLRWLLFRVMFESGLIKLLAGDPRWFNLTALDVLYETAPFPTILGYLDHQLPHAWHVGEIALTFAAELVAPLLALFGGRRGRWCAFITWTIFQTGIQLTCNFGWLNTASIALGLVLLDDQMLAAAVTRLRLTRFASFFIALAPPPAARPLAPWRLHSLRAALCGHFGLTLFSIVHVCSGALKPNRPESPLPAAVQLFAGFRSANAYTLYGALLPYRFTVEFEGSNDGGTTWRPFDYRYQPQRKTQLSPFIAPHYPRFEATLQVLGNATEPSPLFHVVAAHLLLRTPVVMALFDGDPFPDRAPGVIRFRGHHFTFTDLPTRRATGCYWHKNYERDYLPVMFLDDHGAVAAATSPLDELRAYALHGNRAVQHRLGTIFAYGEGVPRDPAEAARWFRRAADQGDAPSQFFLGLCYAKGDGVPQNHATAASFYRQAALQENVPAQVNLGFLYARGEGVPRDDAEALAWFTLAARSGTKEAVKVYNSFAARAGPATTAAALERREILAAEIATHQPRP
;
A
#
# COMPACT_ATOMS: atom_id res chain seq x y z
N MET A 1 46.81 -2.80 -23.98
CA MET A 1 45.85 -2.03 -24.80
C MET A 1 45.11 -2.88 -25.86
N PHE A 2 45.80 -3.67 -26.69
CA PHE A 2 45.15 -4.52 -27.73
C PHE A 2 44.21 -5.63 -27.22
N ALA A 3 44.51 -6.26 -26.07
CA ALA A 3 43.61 -7.24 -25.46
C ALA A 3 42.27 -6.64 -24.99
N SER A 4 42.29 -5.37 -24.56
CA SER A 4 41.08 -4.64 -24.14
C SER A 4 40.21 -4.25 -25.33
N LEU A 5 40.80 -3.89 -26.48
CA LEU A 5 40.04 -3.62 -27.71
C LEU A 5 39.34 -4.86 -28.25
N ARG A 6 39.94 -6.04 -28.12
CA ARG A 6 39.34 -7.32 -28.55
C ARG A 6 38.19 -7.73 -27.64
N SER A 7 38.33 -7.55 -26.32
CA SER A 7 37.25 -7.83 -25.36
C SER A 7 36.08 -6.85 -25.53
N LEU A 8 36.35 -5.56 -25.74
CA LEU A 8 35.32 -4.55 -26.02
C LEU A 8 34.56 -4.84 -27.33
N ARG A 9 35.25 -5.25 -28.40
CA ARG A 9 34.58 -5.69 -29.64
C ARG A 9 33.70 -6.91 -29.42
N SER A 10 34.15 -7.87 -28.60
CA SER A 10 33.35 -9.05 -28.24
C SER A 10 32.12 -8.67 -27.41
N PHE A 11 32.26 -7.74 -26.47
CA PHE A 11 31.16 -7.22 -25.67
C PHE A 11 30.12 -6.48 -26.53
N ALA A 12 30.57 -5.70 -27.51
CA ALA A 12 29.70 -4.99 -28.46
C ALA A 12 29.00 -5.90 -29.50
N GLY A 13 29.20 -7.23 -29.44
CA GLY A 13 28.63 -8.15 -30.42
C GLY A 13 29.23 -8.02 -31.83
N LEU A 14 30.43 -7.42 -31.94
CA LEU A 14 31.17 -7.24 -33.19
C LEU A 14 32.20 -8.35 -33.43
N ALA A 15 32.21 -9.40 -32.60
CA ALA A 15 33.05 -10.57 -32.84
C ALA A 15 32.49 -11.36 -34.02
N THR A 16 33.36 -11.68 -34.99
CA THR A 16 33.02 -12.29 -36.28
C THR A 16 32.40 -13.68 -36.17
N ASP A 17 32.56 -14.33 -35.01
CA ASP A 17 32.09 -15.68 -34.70
C ASP A 17 30.89 -15.70 -33.74
N SER A 18 30.41 -14.55 -33.26
CA SER A 18 29.30 -14.48 -32.31
C SER A 18 27.95 -14.21 -32.99
N THR A 19 26.97 -15.09 -32.75
CA THR A 19 25.56 -14.88 -33.10
C THR A 19 24.71 -14.87 -31.82
N TYR A 20 23.54 -14.22 -31.90
CA TYR A 20 22.62 -14.03 -30.77
C TYR A 20 21.19 -14.40 -31.15
N LEU A 21 21.02 -15.49 -31.90
CA LEU A 21 19.71 -15.93 -32.37
C LEU A 21 18.87 -16.45 -31.20
N TRP A 22 19.37 -17.43 -30.46
CA TRP A 22 18.66 -18.04 -29.34
C TRP A 22 18.55 -17.12 -28.12
N PRO A 23 19.63 -16.45 -27.66
CA PRO A 23 19.54 -15.47 -26.59
C PRO A 23 18.45 -14.43 -26.84
N ARG A 24 18.34 -13.94 -28.09
CA ARG A 24 17.30 -12.98 -28.45
C ARG A 24 15.89 -13.51 -28.20
N TRP A 25 15.61 -14.72 -28.65
CA TRP A 25 14.29 -15.31 -28.53
C TRP A 25 13.90 -15.58 -27.08
N LEU A 26 14.85 -16.08 -26.29
CA LEU A 26 14.63 -16.33 -24.86
C LEU A 26 14.35 -15.02 -24.11
N VAL A 27 15.14 -13.97 -24.37
CA VAL A 27 14.97 -12.65 -23.77
C VAL A 27 13.63 -12.03 -24.13
N LEU A 28 13.23 -12.02 -25.41
CA LEU A 28 11.96 -11.44 -25.85
C LEU A 28 10.75 -12.16 -25.25
N ARG A 29 10.80 -13.49 -25.14
CA ARG A 29 9.74 -14.28 -24.49
C ARG A 29 9.65 -13.98 -23.01
N ALA A 30 10.79 -13.94 -22.32
CA ALA A 30 10.82 -13.58 -20.90
C ALA A 30 10.26 -12.17 -20.68
N ILE A 31 10.64 -11.19 -21.50
CA ILE A 31 10.09 -9.83 -21.48
C ILE A 31 8.56 -9.84 -21.72
N GLY A 32 8.08 -10.61 -22.71
CA GLY A 32 6.64 -10.75 -22.97
C GLY A 32 5.86 -11.37 -21.81
N LEU A 33 6.40 -12.42 -21.18
CA LEU A 33 5.82 -13.03 -19.99
C LEU A 33 5.78 -12.07 -18.79
N VAL A 34 6.85 -11.28 -18.60
CA VAL A 34 6.88 -10.23 -17.57
C VAL A 34 5.80 -9.19 -17.84
N PHE A 35 5.66 -8.70 -19.08
CA PHE A 35 4.59 -7.77 -19.43
C PHE A 35 3.19 -8.35 -19.22
N LEU A 36 2.98 -9.64 -19.50
CA LEU A 36 1.70 -10.31 -19.23
C LEU A 36 1.36 -10.26 -17.74
N VAL A 37 2.32 -10.56 -16.86
CA VAL A 37 2.13 -10.48 -15.40
C VAL A 37 1.87 -9.03 -14.97
N VAL A 38 2.62 -8.07 -15.51
CA VAL A 38 2.48 -6.63 -15.24
C VAL A 38 1.07 -6.14 -15.59
N PHE A 39 0.58 -6.41 -16.80
CA PHE A 39 -0.74 -5.97 -17.24
C PHE A 39 -1.87 -6.77 -16.59
N ALA A 40 -1.71 -8.07 -16.32
CA ALA A 40 -2.67 -8.83 -15.54
C ALA A 40 -2.87 -8.26 -14.14
N GLY A 41 -1.77 -7.87 -13.47
CA GLY A 41 -1.81 -7.17 -12.19
C GLY A 41 -2.57 -5.84 -12.29
N ILE A 42 -2.26 -5.02 -13.30
CA ILE A 42 -2.98 -3.75 -13.54
C ILE A 42 -4.47 -3.98 -13.75
N ILE A 43 -4.86 -4.95 -14.59
CA ILE A 43 -6.27 -5.27 -14.87
C ILE A 43 -7.00 -5.66 -13.58
N ARG A 44 -6.36 -6.49 -12.74
CA ARG A 44 -6.96 -6.99 -11.51
C ARG A 44 -7.05 -5.93 -10.40
N GLU A 45 -6.03 -5.11 -10.25
CA GLU A 45 -5.83 -4.27 -9.06
C GLU A 45 -6.21 -2.80 -9.29
N SER A 46 -6.25 -2.35 -10.55
CA SER A 46 -6.64 -0.98 -10.89
C SER A 46 -8.02 -0.52 -10.40
N PRO A 47 -9.04 -1.38 -10.24
CA PRO A 47 -10.34 -0.94 -9.73
C PRO A 47 -10.29 -0.38 -8.32
N ALA A 48 -9.34 -0.81 -7.47
CA ALA A 48 -9.16 -0.25 -6.13
C ALA A 48 -8.68 1.21 -6.12
N LEU A 49 -8.38 1.74 -7.30
CA LEU A 49 -7.72 3.03 -7.51
C LEU A 49 -8.68 4.06 -8.10
N VAL A 50 -9.86 3.60 -8.52
CA VAL A 50 -10.88 4.41 -9.15
C VAL A 50 -11.83 4.92 -8.06
N GLY A 51 -11.58 6.15 -7.61
CA GLY A 51 -12.50 6.85 -6.72
C GLY A 51 -13.66 7.53 -7.48
N PRO A 52 -14.53 8.26 -6.76
CA PRO A 52 -15.67 9.00 -7.34
C PRO A 52 -15.27 10.03 -8.41
N GLY A 53 -14.06 10.60 -8.33
CA GLY A 53 -13.49 11.52 -9.32
C GLY A 53 -12.72 10.84 -10.47
N GLY A 54 -12.80 9.51 -10.57
CA GLY A 54 -11.90 8.70 -11.40
C GLY A 54 -10.61 8.34 -10.66
N LEU A 55 -9.56 8.05 -11.40
CA LEU A 55 -8.27 7.67 -10.82
C LEU A 55 -7.66 8.84 -10.02
N ALA A 56 -7.43 8.68 -8.71
CA ALA A 56 -6.62 9.62 -7.94
C ALA A 56 -5.12 9.29 -8.13
N PRO A 57 -4.24 10.26 -8.46
CA PRO A 57 -4.44 11.70 -8.53
C PRO A 57 -4.58 12.16 -9.98
N LEU A 58 -5.00 11.29 -10.91
CA LEU A 58 -4.97 11.56 -12.34
C LEU A 58 -5.80 12.78 -12.72
N ALA A 59 -6.95 12.96 -12.07
CA ALA A 59 -7.78 14.16 -12.20
C ALA A 59 -7.00 15.44 -11.79
N ASP A 60 -6.31 15.39 -10.64
CA ASP A 60 -5.46 16.49 -10.14
C ASP A 60 -4.22 16.71 -11.01
N PHE A 61 -3.67 15.65 -11.59
CA PHE A 61 -2.51 15.72 -12.48
C PHE A 61 -2.87 16.45 -13.76
N PHE A 62 -3.99 16.10 -14.39
CA PHE A 62 -4.44 16.80 -15.60
C PHE A 62 -4.82 18.25 -15.32
N SER A 63 -5.45 18.54 -14.17
CA SER A 63 -5.78 19.93 -13.79
C SER A 63 -4.52 20.77 -13.54
N ARG A 64 -3.53 20.24 -12.80
CA ARG A 64 -2.25 20.92 -12.54
C ARG A 64 -1.41 21.06 -13.80
N LEU A 65 -1.38 20.06 -14.68
CA LEU A 65 -0.65 20.11 -15.95
C LEU A 65 -1.24 21.19 -16.87
N ALA A 66 -2.57 21.26 -16.97
CA ALA A 66 -3.27 22.29 -17.73
C ALA A 66 -2.98 23.70 -17.20
N PHE A 67 -2.89 23.85 -15.87
CA PHE A 67 -2.54 25.12 -15.21
C PHE A 67 -1.06 25.51 -15.42
N ALA A 68 -0.13 24.57 -15.20
CA ALA A 68 1.31 24.84 -15.23
C ALA A 68 1.87 24.98 -16.65
N VAL A 69 1.25 24.33 -17.64
CA VAL A 69 1.71 24.30 -19.03
C VAL A 69 0.52 24.43 -19.97
N PRO A 70 -0.02 25.64 -20.18
CA PRO A 70 -1.26 25.85 -20.94
C PRO A 70 -1.16 25.48 -22.43
N HIS A 71 0.02 25.12 -22.94
CA HIS A 71 0.22 24.72 -24.34
C HIS A 71 0.30 23.20 -24.47
N SER A 72 -0.60 22.61 -25.25
CA SER A 72 -0.82 21.16 -25.39
C SER A 72 0.46 20.37 -25.75
N VAL A 73 1.32 20.92 -26.61
CA VAL A 73 2.58 20.27 -27.01
C VAL A 73 3.63 20.28 -25.89
N SER A 74 3.76 21.38 -25.16
CA SER A 74 4.72 21.49 -24.04
C SER A 74 4.26 20.66 -22.83
N ALA A 75 2.95 20.60 -22.58
CA ALA A 75 2.36 19.73 -21.56
C ALA A 75 2.64 18.25 -21.87
N PHE A 76 2.39 17.83 -23.11
CA PHE A 76 2.66 16.47 -23.58
C PHE A 76 4.14 16.08 -23.51
N LEU A 77 5.06 16.98 -23.89
CA LEU A 77 6.50 16.71 -23.82
C LEU A 77 7.02 16.57 -22.38
N ARG A 78 6.39 17.26 -21.41
CA ARG A 78 6.77 17.18 -19.99
C ARG A 78 6.10 16.02 -19.25
N ALA A 79 4.96 15.54 -19.76
CA ALA A 79 4.12 14.54 -19.12
C ALA A 79 3.41 13.67 -20.18
N PRO A 80 4.11 12.74 -20.86
CA PRO A 80 3.51 11.96 -21.93
C PRO A 80 2.49 10.96 -21.36
N SER A 81 1.21 11.28 -21.49
CA SER A 81 0.05 10.41 -21.18
C SER A 81 -0.55 9.85 -22.47
N LEU A 82 0.31 9.35 -23.35
CA LEU A 82 0.08 9.04 -24.78
C LEU A 82 -1.27 8.42 -25.16
N PHE A 83 -1.86 7.59 -24.29
CA PHE A 83 -3.13 6.89 -24.55
C PHE A 83 -4.24 7.15 -23.55
N TRP A 84 -4.07 8.09 -22.62
CA TRP A 84 -5.15 8.49 -21.71
C TRP A 84 -6.10 9.45 -22.41
N LEU A 85 -7.19 8.91 -22.95
CA LEU A 85 -8.28 9.70 -23.56
C LEU A 85 -9.24 10.30 -22.50
N GLY A 86 -9.06 9.96 -21.22
CA GLY A 86 -9.83 10.45 -20.07
C GLY A 86 -9.32 9.88 -18.75
N HIS A 87 -9.89 10.30 -17.62
CA HIS A 87 -9.51 9.87 -16.26
C HIS A 87 -10.47 8.82 -15.65
N GLY A 88 -11.44 8.34 -16.43
CA GLY A 88 -12.43 7.34 -16.01
C GLY A 88 -11.94 5.89 -16.13
N ALA A 89 -12.67 4.97 -15.50
CA ALA A 89 -12.34 3.54 -15.47
C ALA A 89 -12.14 2.93 -16.88
N THR A 90 -12.93 3.38 -17.86
CA THR A 90 -12.88 2.89 -19.25
C THR A 90 -11.52 3.13 -19.91
N ALA A 91 -10.89 4.29 -19.68
CA ALA A 91 -9.57 4.59 -20.24
C ALA A 91 -8.50 3.63 -19.70
N ILE A 92 -8.55 3.34 -18.39
CA ILE A 92 -7.67 2.36 -17.72
C ILE A 92 -7.84 0.99 -18.38
N THR A 93 -9.08 0.54 -18.52
CA THR A 93 -9.41 -0.77 -19.09
C THR A 93 -8.87 -0.90 -20.51
N VAL A 94 -9.08 0.10 -21.37
CA VAL A 94 -8.61 0.06 -22.76
C VAL A 94 -7.09 -0.02 -22.84
N VAL A 95 -6.35 0.82 -22.11
CA VAL A 95 -4.88 0.83 -22.15
C VAL A 95 -4.31 -0.47 -21.55
N ALA A 96 -4.89 -0.96 -20.44
CA ALA A 96 -4.43 -2.17 -19.77
C ALA A 96 -4.64 -3.43 -20.63
N TRP A 97 -5.83 -3.60 -21.21
CA TRP A 97 -6.12 -4.75 -22.08
C TRP A 97 -5.39 -4.66 -23.42
N GLY A 98 -5.21 -3.46 -23.98
CA GLY A 98 -4.37 -3.24 -25.17
C GLY A 98 -2.91 -3.65 -24.93
N GLY A 99 -2.35 -3.24 -23.77
CA GLY A 99 -1.03 -3.68 -23.33
C GLY A 99 -0.94 -5.19 -23.11
N PHE A 100 -1.95 -5.79 -22.48
CA PHE A 100 -2.02 -7.24 -22.28
C PHE A 100 -2.04 -8.03 -23.60
N ALA A 101 -2.87 -7.59 -24.57
CA ALA A 101 -2.92 -8.21 -25.89
C ALA A 101 -1.59 -8.08 -26.64
N ALA A 102 -0.93 -6.93 -26.54
CA ALA A 102 0.41 -6.73 -27.09
C ALA A 102 1.45 -7.66 -26.42
N ALA A 103 1.36 -7.86 -25.10
CA ALA A 103 2.24 -8.76 -24.36
C ALA A 103 2.03 -10.23 -24.75
N LEU A 104 0.78 -10.64 -24.94
CA LEU A 104 0.43 -11.96 -25.45
C LEU A 104 0.96 -12.17 -26.86
N ALA A 105 0.79 -11.18 -27.74
CA ALA A 105 1.35 -11.21 -29.09
C ALA A 105 2.87 -11.35 -29.06
N LEU A 106 3.57 -10.61 -28.20
CA LEU A 106 5.02 -10.73 -28.03
C LEU A 106 5.44 -12.14 -27.55
N ALA A 107 4.74 -12.70 -26.55
CA ALA A 107 5.01 -14.04 -26.03
C ALA A 107 4.77 -15.14 -27.09
N LEU A 108 3.74 -14.96 -27.91
CA LEU A 108 3.39 -15.84 -29.04
C LEU A 108 4.18 -15.53 -30.32
N ASN A 109 5.11 -14.57 -30.29
CA ASN A 109 5.94 -14.20 -31.43
C ASN A 109 5.14 -13.67 -32.64
N LEU A 110 4.02 -13.00 -32.35
CA LEU A 110 3.21 -12.28 -33.30
C LEU A 110 3.69 -10.82 -33.34
N TRP A 111 4.23 -10.43 -34.48
CA TRP A 111 4.74 -9.10 -34.79
C TRP A 111 5.66 -8.51 -33.69
N PRO A 112 6.76 -9.20 -33.30
CA PRO A 112 7.45 -8.93 -32.03
C PRO A 112 7.87 -7.48 -31.82
N ARG A 113 8.30 -6.80 -32.88
CA ARG A 113 8.70 -5.39 -32.79
C ARG A 113 7.52 -4.46 -32.51
N LEU A 114 6.39 -4.68 -33.17
CA LEU A 114 5.19 -3.87 -32.97
C LEU A 114 4.54 -4.21 -31.63
N ALA A 115 4.47 -5.50 -31.29
CA ALA A 115 3.96 -5.98 -30.01
C ALA A 115 4.76 -5.39 -28.84
N LEU A 116 6.10 -5.41 -28.91
CA LEU A 116 6.95 -4.81 -27.88
C LEU A 116 6.79 -3.29 -27.79
N PHE A 117 6.65 -2.60 -28.92
CA PHE A 117 6.31 -1.17 -28.93
C PHE A 117 4.94 -0.91 -28.28
N GLY A 118 3.93 -1.73 -28.57
CA GLY A 118 2.61 -1.67 -27.95
C GLY A 118 2.68 -1.84 -26.44
N CYS A 119 3.40 -2.85 -25.94
CA CYS A 119 3.65 -3.03 -24.50
C CYS A 119 4.31 -1.79 -23.87
N TRP A 120 5.38 -1.30 -24.50
CA TRP A 120 6.12 -0.14 -24.01
C TRP A 120 5.23 1.10 -23.94
N ALA A 121 4.49 1.38 -25.01
CA ALA A 121 3.68 2.59 -25.12
C ALA A 121 2.46 2.56 -24.16
N ALA A 122 1.85 1.39 -23.98
CA ALA A 122 0.79 1.18 -22.99
C ALA A 122 1.31 1.31 -21.56
N LEU A 123 2.45 0.68 -21.22
CA LEU A 123 3.04 0.79 -19.88
C LEU A 123 3.49 2.23 -19.58
N LEU A 124 4.04 2.94 -20.57
CA LEU A 124 4.51 4.31 -20.42
C LEU A 124 3.37 5.23 -19.97
N SER A 125 2.17 5.00 -20.49
CA SER A 125 0.97 5.73 -20.09
C SER A 125 0.70 5.56 -18.60
N PHE A 126 0.87 4.36 -18.02
CA PHE A 126 0.68 4.16 -16.58
C PHE A 126 1.78 4.80 -15.74
N VAL A 127 3.06 4.67 -16.11
CA VAL A 127 4.17 5.13 -15.26
C VAL A 127 4.18 6.66 -15.07
N THR A 128 3.85 7.41 -16.12
CA THR A 128 3.88 8.87 -16.07
C THR A 128 2.68 9.47 -15.35
N THR A 129 1.50 8.88 -15.51
CA THR A 129 0.26 9.42 -14.99
C THR A 129 -0.14 8.85 -13.62
N TRP A 130 0.40 7.69 -13.27
CA TRP A 130 0.04 6.93 -12.08
C TRP A 130 1.13 6.98 -11.03
N GLN A 131 1.72 8.17 -10.82
CA GLN A 131 2.83 8.42 -9.87
C GLN A 131 2.56 7.94 -8.42
N ILE A 132 1.33 7.52 -8.11
CA ILE A 132 0.90 6.87 -6.86
C ILE A 132 1.18 5.35 -6.82
N PHE A 133 1.11 4.65 -7.95
CA PHE A 133 1.37 3.20 -8.02
C PHE A 133 2.82 2.86 -8.31
N SER A 134 3.47 3.67 -9.16
CA SER A 134 4.81 3.36 -9.70
C SER A 134 5.90 4.32 -9.23
N ALA A 135 5.92 4.67 -7.93
CA ALA A 135 7.20 4.96 -7.30
C ALA A 135 8.13 3.71 -7.33
N THR A 136 7.58 2.53 -7.65
CA THR A 136 8.34 1.33 -8.00
C THR A 136 9.12 1.57 -9.29
N GLN A 137 10.34 2.06 -9.13
CA GLN A 137 11.42 2.18 -10.12
C GLN A 137 11.56 0.96 -11.05
N VAL A 138 11.08 -0.20 -10.59
CA VAL A 138 10.78 -1.42 -11.34
C VAL A 138 10.18 -1.12 -12.73
N ASP A 139 9.14 -0.30 -12.82
CA ASP A 139 8.45 0.01 -14.09
C ASP A 139 9.31 0.82 -15.06
N GLN A 140 10.19 1.67 -14.54
CA GLN A 140 11.14 2.43 -15.37
C GLN A 140 12.19 1.51 -16.01
N LEU A 141 12.64 0.46 -15.29
CA LEU A 141 13.56 -0.54 -15.88
C LEU A 141 12.91 -1.22 -17.07
N MET A 142 11.64 -1.59 -16.93
CA MET A 142 10.92 -2.31 -17.98
C MET A 142 10.67 -1.44 -19.19
N LEU A 143 10.35 -0.16 -18.98
CA LEU A 143 10.23 0.79 -20.07
C LEU A 143 11.53 0.94 -20.83
N GLU A 144 12.66 1.11 -20.14
CA GLU A 144 13.95 1.20 -20.82
C GLU A 144 14.34 -0.12 -21.49
N THR A 145 14.17 -1.24 -20.80
CA THR A 145 14.45 -2.58 -21.33
C THR A 145 13.65 -2.84 -22.60
N ALA A 146 12.35 -2.54 -22.59
CA ALA A 146 11.49 -2.72 -23.74
C ALA A 146 11.88 -1.80 -24.89
N LEU A 147 12.14 -0.52 -24.63
CA LEU A 147 12.59 0.44 -25.63
C LEU A 147 13.90 -0.02 -26.32
N LEU A 148 14.87 -0.47 -25.53
CA LEU A 148 16.15 -0.96 -26.02
C LEU A 148 16.04 -2.33 -26.73
N ALA A 149 15.02 -3.12 -26.39
CA ALA A 149 14.76 -4.40 -27.04
C ALA A 149 14.00 -4.28 -28.38
N ILE A 150 13.38 -3.14 -28.71
CA ILE A 150 12.73 -2.91 -30.03
C ILE A 150 13.68 -3.14 -31.23
N PRO A 151 14.89 -2.54 -31.28
CA PRO A 151 15.85 -2.80 -32.37
C PRO A 151 16.47 -4.19 -32.30
N PHE A 152 16.39 -4.86 -31.14
CA PHE A 152 16.83 -6.24 -30.93
C PHE A 152 15.80 -7.24 -31.48
N ALA A 153 14.50 -6.90 -31.44
CA ALA A 153 13.41 -7.73 -31.94
C ALA A 153 13.46 -7.93 -33.48
N PRO A 154 13.16 -9.15 -33.96
CA PRO A 154 13.11 -9.45 -35.39
C PRO A 154 11.94 -8.71 -36.06
N ALA A 155 12.10 -8.41 -37.35
CA ALA A 155 11.03 -7.86 -38.17
C ALA A 155 10.14 -8.98 -38.75
N GLY A 156 8.91 -8.64 -39.12
CA GLY A 156 7.93 -9.56 -39.71
C GLY A 156 6.76 -9.87 -38.79
N LEU A 157 5.71 -10.50 -39.35
CA LEU A 157 4.44 -10.75 -38.68
C LEU A 157 4.45 -12.01 -37.80
N HIS A 158 5.15 -13.07 -38.21
CA HIS A 158 5.37 -14.26 -37.37
C HIS A 158 6.73 -14.89 -37.73
N PRO A 159 7.85 -14.27 -37.32
CA PRO A 159 9.17 -14.78 -37.65
C PRO A 159 9.36 -16.18 -37.04
N GLY A 160 9.87 -17.16 -37.79
CA GLY A 160 10.15 -18.49 -37.22
C GLY A 160 11.13 -18.43 -36.03
N LEU A 161 11.02 -19.35 -35.07
CA LEU A 161 12.00 -19.46 -33.99
C LEU A 161 13.38 -19.73 -34.56
N GLY A 162 14.38 -18.97 -34.10
CA GLY A 162 15.72 -19.00 -34.69
C GLY A 162 15.83 -18.33 -36.07
N ALA A 163 14.85 -17.50 -36.49
CA ALA A 163 14.91 -16.78 -37.77
C ALA A 163 16.28 -16.12 -37.99
N ARG A 164 16.87 -16.38 -39.17
CA ARG A 164 18.28 -16.18 -39.52
C ARG A 164 18.77 -14.73 -39.55
N SER A 165 17.94 -13.75 -39.20
CA SER A 165 18.35 -12.36 -39.11
C SER A 165 19.02 -12.12 -37.76
N ALA A 166 20.35 -12.10 -37.71
CA ALA A 166 21.06 -11.76 -36.49
C ALA A 166 20.68 -10.34 -36.00
N PRO A 167 20.56 -10.11 -34.68
CA PRO A 167 20.36 -8.76 -34.15
C PRO A 167 21.56 -7.88 -34.49
N ARG A 168 21.32 -6.57 -34.62
CA ARG A 168 22.40 -5.62 -34.90
C ARG A 168 23.36 -5.55 -33.70
N PRO A 169 24.69 -5.47 -33.92
CA PRO A 169 25.66 -5.36 -32.83
C PRO A 169 25.35 -4.24 -31.84
N ILE A 170 24.90 -3.08 -32.34
CA ILE A 170 24.51 -1.95 -31.48
C ILE A 170 23.35 -2.30 -30.54
N ALA A 171 22.37 -3.11 -30.96
CA ALA A 171 21.27 -3.52 -30.09
C ALA A 171 21.75 -4.49 -29.00
N VAL A 172 22.67 -5.40 -29.34
CA VAL A 172 23.32 -6.28 -28.36
C VAL A 172 24.14 -5.47 -27.35
N PHE A 173 24.91 -4.49 -27.84
CA PHE A 173 25.67 -3.59 -27.00
C PHE A 173 24.77 -2.81 -26.03
N MET A 174 23.69 -2.20 -26.53
CA MET A 174 22.77 -1.42 -25.69
C MET A 174 22.14 -2.27 -24.58
N LEU A 175 21.70 -3.50 -24.86
CA LEU A 175 21.13 -4.39 -23.85
C LEU A 175 22.17 -4.85 -22.81
N ARG A 176 23.40 -5.16 -23.24
CA ARG A 176 24.49 -5.50 -22.31
C ARG A 176 24.94 -4.30 -21.50
N TRP A 177 24.94 -3.12 -22.10
CA TRP A 177 25.25 -1.86 -21.42
C TRP A 177 24.20 -1.53 -20.38
N LEU A 178 22.91 -1.71 -20.70
CA LEU A 178 21.83 -1.60 -19.72
C LEU A 178 22.10 -2.52 -18.53
N LEU A 179 22.33 -3.82 -18.77
CA LEU A 179 22.60 -4.79 -17.71
C LEU A 179 23.85 -4.41 -16.88
N PHE A 180 24.93 -3.99 -17.54
CA PHE A 180 26.13 -3.49 -16.87
C PHE A 180 25.80 -2.31 -15.96
N ARG A 181 25.12 -1.28 -16.50
CA ARG A 181 24.79 -0.06 -15.78
C ARG A 181 23.94 -0.39 -14.55
N VAL A 182 22.87 -1.16 -14.73
CA VAL A 182 21.95 -1.58 -13.67
C VAL A 182 22.68 -2.26 -12.52
N MET A 183 23.53 -3.25 -12.81
CA MET A 183 24.23 -4.01 -11.77
C MET A 183 25.36 -3.20 -11.14
N PHE A 184 26.14 -2.47 -11.94
CA PHE A 184 27.29 -1.70 -11.45
C PHE A 184 26.89 -0.50 -10.60
N GLU A 185 25.86 0.23 -11.02
CA GLU A 185 25.30 1.32 -10.21
C GLU A 185 24.69 0.79 -8.90
N SER A 186 24.13 -0.43 -8.90
CA SER A 186 23.64 -1.09 -7.67
C SER A 186 24.70 -1.20 -6.58
N GLY A 187 25.86 -1.73 -6.94
CA GLY A 187 26.96 -1.92 -6.01
C GLY A 187 27.58 -0.59 -5.61
N LEU A 188 27.67 0.35 -6.54
CA LEU A 188 28.24 1.66 -6.28
C LEU A 188 27.39 2.48 -5.30
N ILE A 189 26.07 2.43 -5.41
CA ILE A 189 25.17 3.13 -4.48
C ILE A 189 25.31 2.60 -3.06
N LYS A 190 25.52 1.30 -2.85
CA LYS A 190 25.77 0.74 -1.50
C LYS A 190 27.02 1.34 -0.84
N LEU A 191 28.03 1.67 -1.65
CA LEU A 191 29.26 2.34 -1.18
C LEU A 191 29.08 3.85 -1.02
N LEU A 192 28.21 4.49 -1.80
CA LEU A 192 28.07 5.95 -1.84
C LEU A 192 26.90 6.49 -1.01
N ALA A 193 25.95 5.64 -0.60
CA ALA A 193 24.77 6.03 0.16
C ALA A 193 25.09 6.38 1.62
N GLY A 194 26.22 5.88 2.14
CA GLY A 194 26.67 6.22 3.50
C GLY A 194 25.94 5.47 4.61
N ASP A 195 25.10 4.47 4.33
CA ASP A 195 24.50 3.64 5.37
C ASP A 195 25.59 2.79 6.05
N PRO A 196 25.81 2.96 7.37
CA PRO A 196 26.87 2.27 8.09
C PRO A 196 26.80 0.74 8.02
N ARG A 197 25.61 0.16 7.79
CA ARG A 197 25.43 -1.30 7.77
C ARG A 197 26.15 -2.00 6.63
N TRP A 198 26.35 -1.32 5.49
CA TRP A 198 27.16 -1.88 4.41
C TRP A 198 28.65 -1.93 4.76
N PHE A 199 29.15 -0.94 5.52
CA PHE A 199 30.55 -0.85 5.93
C PHE A 199 30.87 -1.73 7.14
N ASN A 200 29.93 -1.83 8.07
CA ASN A 200 30.04 -2.68 9.26
C ASN A 200 29.62 -4.13 8.97
N LEU A 201 29.29 -4.44 7.72
CA LEU A 201 28.89 -5.76 7.23
C LEU A 201 27.62 -6.33 7.89
N THR A 202 26.73 -5.47 8.39
CA THR A 202 25.46 -5.83 9.04
C THR A 202 24.22 -5.60 8.16
N ALA A 203 24.41 -5.25 6.88
CA ALA A 203 23.30 -4.98 5.95
C ALA A 203 22.34 -6.16 5.81
N LEU A 204 22.88 -7.38 5.70
CA LEU A 204 22.09 -8.59 5.50
C LEU A 204 21.46 -9.10 6.81
N ASP A 205 21.96 -8.66 7.97
CA ASP A 205 21.28 -8.90 9.26
C ASP A 205 19.90 -8.23 9.32
N VAL A 206 19.65 -7.20 8.51
CA VAL A 206 18.41 -6.38 8.59
C VAL A 206 17.59 -6.44 7.30
N LEU A 207 18.22 -6.78 6.16
CA LEU A 207 17.57 -6.79 4.86
C LEU A 207 16.33 -7.68 4.84
N TYR A 208 16.41 -8.88 5.41
CA TYR A 208 15.32 -9.85 5.35
C TYR A 208 14.07 -9.41 6.12
N GLU A 209 14.24 -8.64 7.18
CA GLU A 209 13.12 -8.08 7.93
C GLU A 209 12.39 -7.01 7.13
N THR A 210 13.14 -6.22 6.35
CA THR A 210 12.65 -5.02 5.65
C THR A 210 12.30 -5.23 4.19
N ALA A 211 12.67 -6.39 3.63
CA ALA A 211 12.24 -6.84 2.31
C ALA A 211 10.71 -6.81 2.17
N PRO A 212 10.11 -6.65 0.98
CA PRO A 212 8.66 -6.52 0.81
C PRO A 212 7.88 -7.82 1.07
N PHE A 213 8.43 -8.99 0.75
CA PHE A 213 7.76 -10.30 0.93
C PHE A 213 8.74 -11.42 1.33
N PRO A 214 9.30 -11.41 2.55
CA PRO A 214 10.19 -12.44 3.02
C PRO A 214 9.44 -13.76 3.12
N THR A 215 10.05 -14.76 2.52
CA THR A 215 9.56 -16.13 2.52
C THR A 215 10.04 -16.85 3.78
N ILE A 216 9.64 -18.11 3.93
CA ILE A 216 10.22 -18.98 4.95
C ILE A 216 11.75 -19.11 4.81
N LEU A 217 12.27 -19.07 3.57
CA LEU A 217 13.72 -19.09 3.37
C LEU A 217 14.34 -17.78 3.83
N GLY A 218 13.74 -16.63 3.57
CA GLY A 218 14.23 -15.34 4.10
C GLY A 218 14.22 -15.30 5.64
N TYR A 219 13.18 -15.85 6.27
CA TYR A 219 13.16 -16.02 7.73
C TYR A 219 14.31 -16.90 8.20
N LEU A 220 14.50 -18.09 7.62
CA LEU A 220 15.55 -19.03 8.04
C LEU A 220 16.95 -18.46 7.80
N ASP A 221 17.12 -17.73 6.69
CA ASP A 221 18.37 -17.10 6.32
C ASP A 221 18.75 -16.04 7.36
N HIS A 222 17.81 -15.19 7.77
CA HIS A 222 18.00 -14.24 8.86
C HIS A 222 18.42 -14.88 10.21
N GLN A 223 18.09 -16.16 10.44
CA GLN A 223 18.50 -16.87 11.65
C GLN A 223 19.94 -17.41 11.57
N LEU A 224 20.61 -17.29 10.42
CA LEU A 224 21.99 -17.73 10.26
C LEU A 224 22.95 -16.84 11.06
N PRO A 225 24.09 -17.39 11.50
CA PRO A 225 25.13 -16.59 12.12
C PRO A 225 25.61 -15.47 11.19
N HIS A 226 25.94 -14.32 11.76
CA HIS A 226 26.42 -13.13 11.05
C HIS A 226 27.54 -13.41 10.02
N ALA A 227 28.40 -14.41 10.24
CA ALA A 227 29.42 -14.82 9.27
C ALA A 227 28.86 -15.24 7.90
N TRP A 228 27.66 -15.82 7.85
CA TRP A 228 26.96 -16.12 6.60
C TRP A 228 26.50 -14.84 5.90
N HIS A 229 25.89 -13.91 6.65
CA HIS A 229 25.47 -12.60 6.13
C HIS A 229 26.65 -11.79 5.57
N VAL A 230 27.83 -11.86 6.19
CA VAL A 230 29.07 -11.29 5.64
C VAL A 230 29.43 -11.91 4.28
N GLY A 231 29.30 -13.23 4.15
CA GLY A 231 29.48 -13.94 2.88
C GLY A 231 28.48 -13.51 1.80
N GLU A 232 27.22 -13.28 2.18
CA GLU A 232 26.19 -12.75 1.27
C GLU A 232 26.47 -11.32 0.82
N ILE A 233 26.99 -10.47 1.71
CA ILE A 233 27.47 -9.13 1.36
C ILE A 233 28.60 -9.22 0.35
N ALA A 234 29.57 -10.12 0.57
CA ALA A 234 30.66 -10.34 -0.37
C ALA A 234 30.14 -10.84 -1.73
N LEU A 235 29.18 -11.76 -1.75
CA LEU A 235 28.52 -12.23 -2.98
C LEU A 235 27.77 -11.10 -3.68
N THR A 236 27.11 -10.23 -2.92
CA THR A 236 26.41 -9.05 -3.44
C THR A 236 27.37 -8.11 -4.15
N PHE A 237 28.50 -7.75 -3.52
CA PHE A 237 29.52 -6.92 -4.18
C PHE A 237 30.21 -7.63 -5.34
N ALA A 238 30.43 -8.95 -5.26
CA ALA A 238 30.96 -9.71 -6.38
C ALA A 238 30.00 -9.70 -7.58
N ALA A 239 28.70 -9.87 -7.33
CA ALA A 239 27.66 -9.77 -8.34
C ALA A 239 27.54 -8.35 -8.90
N GLU A 240 27.58 -7.32 -8.08
CA GLU A 240 27.24 -5.98 -8.52
C GLU A 240 28.42 -5.16 -9.02
N LEU A 241 29.63 -5.39 -8.52
CA LEU A 241 30.83 -4.63 -8.93
C LEU A 241 31.78 -5.45 -9.80
N VAL A 242 32.02 -6.71 -9.45
CA VAL A 242 33.04 -7.54 -10.11
C VAL A 242 32.50 -8.21 -11.39
N ALA A 243 31.33 -8.84 -11.31
CA ALA A 243 30.73 -9.53 -12.45
C ALA A 243 30.48 -8.62 -13.69
N PRO A 244 29.99 -7.37 -13.57
CA PRO A 244 29.87 -6.48 -14.73
C PRO A 244 31.22 -6.20 -15.40
N LEU A 245 32.28 -6.00 -14.61
CA LEU A 245 33.64 -5.78 -15.13
C LEU A 245 34.20 -7.04 -15.81
N LEU A 246 33.94 -8.22 -15.26
CA LEU A 246 34.28 -9.50 -15.88
C LEU A 246 33.52 -9.71 -17.20
N ALA A 247 32.23 -9.33 -17.25
CA ALA A 247 31.44 -9.41 -18.47
C ALA A 247 32.00 -8.50 -19.56
N LEU A 248 32.47 -7.30 -19.19
CA LEU A 248 33.01 -6.29 -20.11
C LEU A 248 34.43 -6.65 -20.60
N PHE A 249 35.33 -7.00 -19.69
CA PHE A 249 36.77 -7.14 -19.99
C PHE A 249 37.25 -8.60 -20.11
N GLY A 250 36.54 -9.57 -19.53
CA GLY A 250 36.99 -10.96 -19.41
C GLY A 250 36.65 -11.87 -20.60
N GLY A 251 36.13 -11.32 -21.70
CA GLY A 251 35.74 -12.10 -22.89
C GLY A 251 34.68 -13.17 -22.58
N ARG A 252 34.68 -14.30 -23.30
CA ARG A 252 33.70 -15.38 -23.09
C ARG A 252 33.77 -16.01 -21.69
N ARG A 253 34.97 -16.19 -21.13
CA ARG A 253 35.15 -16.77 -19.79
C ARG A 253 34.60 -15.83 -18.72
N GLY A 254 34.92 -14.54 -18.81
CA GLY A 254 34.38 -13.52 -17.90
C GLY A 254 32.85 -13.41 -17.97
N ARG A 255 32.27 -13.49 -19.18
CA ARG A 255 30.80 -13.52 -19.35
C ARG A 255 30.14 -14.76 -18.74
N TRP A 256 30.79 -15.93 -18.80
CA TRP A 256 30.30 -17.12 -18.10
C TRP A 256 30.31 -16.93 -16.59
N CYS A 257 31.43 -16.44 -16.03
CA CYS A 257 31.52 -16.16 -14.60
C CYS A 257 30.44 -15.15 -14.16
N ALA A 258 30.30 -14.04 -14.90
CA ALA A 258 29.31 -13.03 -14.62
C ALA A 258 27.88 -13.58 -14.66
N PHE A 259 27.53 -14.36 -15.69
CA PHE A 259 26.22 -14.99 -15.82
C PHE A 259 25.91 -15.94 -14.65
N ILE A 260 26.88 -16.77 -14.24
CA ILE A 260 26.69 -17.72 -13.13
C ILE A 260 26.52 -16.97 -11.81
N THR A 261 27.42 -16.03 -11.50
CA THR A 261 27.35 -15.22 -10.27
C THR A 261 26.01 -14.49 -10.18
N TRP A 262 25.58 -13.84 -11.26
CA TRP A 262 24.27 -13.17 -11.30
C TRP A 262 23.11 -14.12 -11.15
N THR A 263 23.12 -15.26 -11.83
CA THR A 263 22.02 -16.23 -11.75
C THR A 263 21.85 -16.74 -10.32
N ILE A 264 22.96 -17.08 -9.64
CA ILE A 264 22.94 -17.53 -8.25
C ILE A 264 22.39 -16.44 -7.34
N PHE A 265 22.94 -15.22 -7.45
CA PHE A 265 22.52 -14.07 -6.65
C PHE A 265 21.03 -13.73 -6.82
N GLN A 266 20.57 -13.61 -8.07
CA GLN A 266 19.18 -13.27 -8.38
C GLN A 266 18.21 -14.39 -7.96
N THR A 267 18.62 -15.65 -8.09
CA THR A 267 17.82 -16.79 -7.60
C THR A 267 17.70 -16.75 -6.08
N GLY A 268 18.80 -16.49 -5.37
CA GLY A 268 18.79 -16.33 -3.90
C GLY A 268 17.79 -15.27 -3.46
N ILE A 269 17.88 -14.06 -4.03
CA ILE A 269 16.97 -12.95 -3.72
C ILE A 269 15.50 -13.30 -4.00
N GLN A 270 15.21 -13.98 -5.12
CA GLN A 270 13.84 -14.39 -5.43
C GLN A 270 13.29 -15.40 -4.43
N LEU A 271 14.14 -16.34 -3.99
CA LEU A 271 13.76 -17.37 -3.05
C LEU A 271 13.57 -16.83 -1.62
N THR A 272 14.32 -15.83 -1.20
CA THR A 272 14.27 -15.30 0.18
C THR A 272 13.28 -14.17 0.37
N CYS A 273 13.07 -13.31 -0.63
CA CYS A 273 12.38 -12.03 -0.43
C CYS A 273 11.28 -11.70 -1.46
N ASN A 274 11.08 -12.57 -2.47
CA ASN A 274 10.06 -12.45 -3.52
C ASN A 274 9.89 -11.01 -4.05
N PHE A 275 10.97 -10.45 -4.60
CA PHE A 275 11.07 -9.06 -5.09
C PHE A 275 10.35 -8.80 -6.43
N GLY A 276 9.43 -9.68 -6.84
CA GLY A 276 8.61 -9.50 -8.02
C GLY A 276 9.34 -9.75 -9.34
N TRP A 277 8.81 -9.17 -10.43
CA TRP A 277 9.23 -9.50 -11.80
C TRP A 277 10.57 -8.87 -12.22
N LEU A 278 11.10 -7.91 -11.47
CA LEU A 278 12.35 -7.22 -11.80
C LEU A 278 13.55 -8.17 -11.82
N ASN A 279 13.67 -9.00 -10.80
CA ASN A 279 14.75 -9.97 -10.71
C ASN A 279 14.58 -11.07 -11.77
N THR A 280 13.35 -11.40 -12.16
CA THR A 280 13.08 -12.27 -13.31
C THR A 280 13.53 -11.63 -14.63
N ALA A 281 13.29 -10.33 -14.82
CA ALA A 281 13.79 -9.59 -15.98
C ALA A 281 15.33 -9.50 -15.98
N SER A 282 15.96 -9.32 -14.82
CA SER A 282 17.43 -9.32 -14.67
C SER A 282 18.05 -10.66 -15.05
N ILE A 283 17.45 -11.78 -14.63
CA ILE A 283 17.88 -13.13 -15.07
C ILE A 283 17.77 -13.27 -16.58
N ALA A 284 16.65 -12.80 -17.16
CA ALA A 284 16.44 -12.82 -18.60
C ALA A 284 17.50 -11.98 -19.34
N LEU A 285 17.79 -10.77 -18.87
CA LEU A 285 18.84 -9.91 -19.43
C LEU A 285 20.22 -10.55 -19.35
N GLY A 286 20.49 -11.33 -18.29
CA GLY A 286 21.71 -12.13 -18.15
C GLY A 286 21.98 -13.05 -19.35
N LEU A 287 20.94 -13.56 -20.02
CA LEU A 287 21.08 -14.39 -21.21
C LEU A 287 21.74 -13.66 -22.38
N VAL A 288 21.68 -12.33 -22.43
CA VAL A 288 22.35 -11.51 -23.47
C VAL A 288 23.88 -11.60 -23.33
N LEU A 289 24.41 -12.00 -22.18
CA LEU A 289 25.85 -12.29 -22.03
C LEU A 289 26.30 -13.52 -22.83
N LEU A 290 25.38 -14.44 -23.10
CA LEU A 290 25.66 -15.68 -23.80
C LEU A 290 25.49 -15.48 -25.31
N ASP A 291 26.40 -16.02 -26.10
CA ASP A 291 26.26 -16.16 -27.55
C ASP A 291 25.84 -17.60 -27.90
N ASP A 292 25.38 -17.84 -29.13
CA ASP A 292 24.90 -19.17 -29.54
C ASP A 292 25.98 -20.26 -29.41
N GLN A 293 27.26 -19.91 -29.59
CA GLN A 293 28.37 -20.86 -29.40
C GLN A 293 28.57 -21.24 -27.94
N MET A 294 28.45 -20.28 -27.02
CA MET A 294 28.46 -20.54 -25.57
C MET A 294 27.33 -21.50 -25.19
N LEU A 295 26.11 -21.26 -25.68
CA LEU A 295 24.97 -22.15 -25.43
C LEU A 295 25.20 -23.56 -26.00
N ALA A 296 25.68 -23.67 -27.25
CA ALA A 296 26.01 -24.95 -27.87
C ALA A 296 27.11 -25.72 -27.09
N ALA A 297 28.13 -25.01 -26.59
CA ALA A 297 29.17 -25.60 -25.76
C ALA A 297 28.63 -26.10 -24.41
N ALA A 298 27.69 -25.38 -23.79
CA ALA A 298 27.05 -25.80 -22.55
C ALA A 298 26.20 -27.07 -22.77
N VAL A 299 25.38 -27.11 -23.81
CA VAL A 299 24.53 -28.26 -24.15
C VAL A 299 25.36 -29.51 -24.46
N THR A 300 26.48 -29.33 -25.17
CA THR A 300 27.44 -30.42 -25.43
C THR A 300 28.04 -30.97 -24.14
N ARG A 301 28.46 -30.09 -23.21
CA ARG A 301 29.01 -30.51 -21.91
C ARG A 301 27.99 -31.22 -21.03
N LEU A 302 26.72 -30.80 -21.08
CA LEU A 302 25.62 -31.43 -20.34
C LEU A 302 25.11 -32.72 -20.98
N ARG A 303 25.73 -33.21 -22.06
CA ARG A 303 25.34 -34.42 -22.81
C ARG A 303 23.89 -34.38 -23.34
N LEU A 304 23.35 -33.18 -23.53
CA LEU A 304 22.01 -32.95 -24.08
C LEU A 304 22.05 -32.94 -25.62
N THR A 305 22.60 -34.00 -26.22
CA THR A 305 22.95 -34.06 -27.65
C THR A 305 21.77 -33.83 -28.60
N ARG A 306 20.55 -34.21 -28.20
CA ARG A 306 19.31 -33.92 -28.95
C ARG A 306 19.02 -32.41 -29.10
N PHE A 307 19.53 -31.57 -28.19
CA PHE A 307 19.39 -30.12 -28.24
C PHE A 307 20.60 -29.42 -28.87
N ALA A 308 21.72 -30.13 -29.08
CA ALA A 308 22.92 -29.49 -29.64
C ALA A 308 22.66 -29.00 -31.07
N SER A 309 22.02 -29.82 -31.91
CA SER A 309 21.58 -29.45 -33.26
C SER A 309 20.57 -28.29 -33.29
N PHE A 310 19.75 -28.14 -32.24
CA PHE A 310 18.80 -27.04 -32.07
C PHE A 310 19.52 -25.70 -31.91
N PHE A 311 20.61 -25.65 -31.11
CA PHE A 311 21.42 -24.44 -30.94
C PHE A 311 22.42 -24.19 -32.08
N ILE A 312 22.84 -25.25 -32.80
CA ILE A 312 23.91 -25.21 -33.82
C ILE A 312 23.43 -24.78 -35.22
N ALA A 313 22.18 -24.35 -35.39
CA ALA A 313 21.69 -23.81 -36.67
C ALA A 313 22.35 -22.45 -37.01
N LEU A 314 23.56 -22.49 -37.58
CA LEU A 314 24.31 -21.33 -38.04
C LEU A 314 23.59 -20.66 -39.22
N ALA A 315 23.10 -19.44 -39.00
CA ALA A 315 22.89 -18.51 -40.10
C ALA A 315 24.26 -17.90 -40.48
N PRO A 316 24.62 -17.84 -41.77
CA PRO A 316 25.75 -16.99 -42.18
C PRO A 316 25.46 -15.56 -41.70
N PRO A 317 26.43 -14.85 -41.09
CA PRO A 317 26.23 -13.45 -40.73
C PRO A 317 25.80 -12.71 -42.00
N PRO A 318 24.68 -11.97 -41.97
CA PRO A 318 24.25 -11.25 -43.16
C PRO A 318 25.36 -10.30 -43.57
N ALA A 319 25.71 -10.31 -44.86
CA ALA A 319 26.59 -9.29 -45.42
C ALA A 319 26.06 -7.92 -45.00
N ALA A 320 26.86 -7.13 -44.30
CA ALA A 320 26.46 -5.84 -43.80
C ALA A 320 26.06 -4.96 -44.98
N ARG A 321 24.74 -4.78 -45.20
CA ARG A 321 24.27 -3.85 -46.23
C ARG A 321 24.73 -2.44 -45.81
N PRO A 322 25.44 -1.70 -46.68
CA PRO A 322 25.83 -0.33 -46.36
C PRO A 322 24.58 0.49 -46.05
N LEU A 323 24.56 1.13 -44.89
CA LEU A 323 23.51 2.06 -44.53
C LEU A 323 23.57 3.23 -45.51
N ALA A 324 22.42 3.56 -46.12
CA ALA A 324 22.33 4.77 -46.94
C ALA A 324 22.82 5.97 -46.12
N PRO A 325 23.61 6.89 -46.70
CA PRO A 325 24.24 7.99 -45.96
C PRO A 325 23.25 8.77 -45.10
N TRP A 326 22.04 9.06 -45.61
CA TRP A 326 21.00 9.76 -44.85
C TRP A 326 20.57 9.00 -43.58
N ARG A 327 20.43 7.66 -43.63
CA ARG A 327 20.09 6.85 -42.45
C ARG A 327 21.19 6.90 -41.40
N LEU A 328 22.45 6.90 -41.84
CA LEU A 328 23.60 7.04 -40.95
C LEU A 328 23.63 8.42 -40.29
N HIS A 329 23.34 9.48 -41.05
CA HIS A 329 23.22 10.85 -40.53
C HIS A 329 22.05 10.98 -39.56
N SER A 330 20.88 10.43 -39.87
CA SER A 330 19.73 10.42 -38.96
C SER A 330 20.03 9.63 -37.68
N LEU A 331 20.71 8.49 -37.77
CA LEU A 331 21.09 7.69 -36.60
C LEU A 331 22.13 8.41 -35.74
N ARG A 332 23.12 9.07 -36.36
CA ARG A 332 24.11 9.92 -35.67
C ARG A 332 23.45 11.11 -35.02
N ALA A 333 22.54 11.80 -35.71
CA ALA A 333 21.78 12.92 -35.15
C ALA A 333 20.89 12.48 -34.00
N ALA A 334 20.22 11.31 -34.10
CA ALA A 334 19.42 10.74 -33.02
C ALA A 334 20.29 10.32 -31.82
N LEU A 335 21.46 9.71 -32.06
CA LEU A 335 22.39 9.34 -30.99
C LEU A 335 23.03 10.56 -30.34
N CYS A 336 23.46 11.58 -31.11
CA CYS A 336 23.99 12.83 -30.59
C CYS A 336 22.91 13.65 -29.88
N GLY A 337 21.67 13.66 -30.39
CA GLY A 337 20.53 14.30 -29.77
C GLY A 337 20.13 13.61 -28.47
N HIS A 338 20.08 12.27 -28.46
CA HIS A 338 19.87 11.50 -27.24
C HIS A 338 21.01 11.74 -26.24
N PHE A 339 22.27 11.63 -26.67
CA PHE A 339 23.43 11.89 -25.80
C PHE A 339 23.45 13.32 -25.27
N GLY A 340 23.13 14.32 -26.10
CA GLY A 340 23.06 15.74 -25.72
C GLY A 340 21.87 16.03 -24.79
N LEU A 341 20.72 15.41 -24.99
CA LEU A 341 19.58 15.46 -24.07
C LEU A 341 19.90 14.77 -22.76
N THR A 342 20.56 13.61 -22.80
CA THR A 342 21.05 12.93 -21.60
C THR A 342 22.05 13.81 -20.86
N LEU A 343 23.01 14.43 -21.56
CA LEU A 343 23.97 15.36 -20.94
C LEU A 343 23.28 16.61 -20.38
N PHE A 344 22.31 17.17 -21.09
CA PHE A 344 21.49 18.29 -20.63
C PHE A 344 20.64 17.90 -19.42
N SER A 345 20.01 16.73 -19.41
CA SER A 345 19.24 16.21 -18.28
C SER A 345 20.13 15.93 -17.09
N ILE A 346 21.32 15.35 -17.27
CA ILE A 346 22.33 15.20 -16.21
C ILE A 346 22.67 16.58 -15.67
N VAL A 347 23.12 17.50 -16.53
CA VAL A 347 23.55 18.84 -16.11
C VAL A 347 22.40 19.59 -15.45
N HIS A 348 21.17 19.54 -15.95
CA HIS A 348 19.99 20.18 -15.37
C HIS A 348 19.58 19.55 -14.02
N VAL A 349 19.57 18.22 -13.92
CA VAL A 349 19.30 17.50 -12.66
C VAL A 349 20.40 17.77 -11.62
N CYS A 350 21.65 17.85 -12.05
CA CYS A 350 22.80 18.12 -11.19
C CYS A 350 22.94 19.63 -10.85
N SER A 351 22.46 20.52 -11.73
CA SER A 351 22.51 21.99 -11.57
C SER A 351 21.27 22.59 -10.92
N GLY A 352 20.14 21.86 -10.84
CA GLY A 352 18.94 22.20 -10.06
C GLY A 352 19.15 22.19 -8.53
N ALA A 353 20.41 22.28 -8.12
CA ALA A 353 20.98 22.12 -6.82
C ALA A 353 21.02 20.66 -6.34
N LEU A 354 22.24 20.12 -6.36
CA LEU A 354 22.82 19.48 -5.16
C LEU A 354 22.67 20.45 -3.97
N LYS A 355 21.44 20.64 -3.49
CA LYS A 355 21.13 21.35 -2.26
C LYS A 355 21.50 20.37 -1.16
N PRO A 356 22.61 20.57 -0.43
CA PRO A 356 23.18 19.54 0.44
C PRO A 356 22.27 19.13 1.61
N ASN A 357 21.16 19.83 1.83
CA ASN A 357 20.17 19.54 2.85
C ASN A 357 18.78 19.97 2.35
N ARG A 358 18.05 19.08 1.66
CA ARG A 358 16.62 19.04 1.94
C ARG A 358 16.47 18.23 3.22
N PRO A 359 15.82 18.73 4.27
CA PRO A 359 15.45 17.88 5.41
C PRO A 359 14.60 16.66 4.99
N GLU A 360 14.10 16.64 3.75
CA GLU A 360 13.26 15.60 3.15
C GLU A 360 14.00 14.57 2.27
N SER A 361 15.31 14.70 2.01
CA SER A 361 16.05 13.74 1.16
C SER A 361 17.20 13.08 1.93
N PRO A 362 17.09 11.79 2.30
CA PRO A 362 18.10 11.09 3.09
C PRO A 362 19.35 10.67 2.29
N LEU A 363 19.46 11.02 1.00
CA LEU A 363 20.52 10.50 0.11
C LEU A 363 21.64 11.52 -0.15
N PRO A 364 22.92 11.13 -0.01
CA PRO A 364 24.07 11.99 -0.30
C PRO A 364 24.10 12.56 -1.72
N ALA A 365 24.77 13.70 -1.88
CA ALA A 365 25.02 14.39 -3.15
C ALA A 365 25.45 13.46 -4.31
N ALA A 366 26.40 12.56 -4.05
CA ALA A 366 26.89 11.61 -5.05
C ALA A 366 25.78 10.65 -5.54
N VAL A 367 24.83 10.26 -4.69
CA VAL A 367 23.71 9.38 -5.03
C VAL A 367 22.63 10.13 -5.81
N GLN A 368 22.48 11.43 -5.59
CA GLN A 368 21.55 12.28 -6.36
C GLN A 368 21.99 12.47 -7.81
N LEU A 369 23.30 12.47 -8.11
CA LEU A 369 23.83 12.52 -9.48
C LEU A 369 23.33 11.34 -10.34
N PHE A 370 23.21 10.16 -9.74
CA PHE A 370 22.71 8.97 -10.43
C PHE A 370 21.18 8.94 -10.56
N ALA A 371 20.44 9.85 -9.91
CA ALA A 371 18.97 9.87 -9.89
C ALA A 371 18.33 9.91 -11.28
N GLY A 372 18.89 10.70 -12.21
CA GLY A 372 18.42 10.78 -13.58
C GLY A 372 18.63 9.51 -14.42
N PHE A 373 19.43 8.56 -13.93
CA PHE A 373 19.72 7.28 -14.59
C PHE A 373 19.09 6.07 -13.89
N ARG A 374 18.34 6.28 -12.79
CA ARG A 374 17.73 5.24 -11.94
C ARG A 374 16.57 4.52 -12.62
N SER A 375 16.84 3.86 -13.74
CA SER A 375 15.93 2.84 -14.23
C SER A 375 16.04 1.54 -13.46
N ALA A 376 16.97 1.38 -12.52
CA ALA A 376 17.09 0.17 -11.71
C ALA A 376 16.88 0.43 -10.23
N ASN A 377 16.11 -0.49 -9.61
CA ASN A 377 16.01 -0.83 -8.19
C ASN A 377 15.82 0.33 -7.22
N ALA A 378 14.78 0.22 -6.38
CA ALA A 378 14.55 1.05 -5.20
C ALA A 378 15.77 1.02 -4.26
N TYR A 379 16.83 1.76 -4.59
CA TYR A 379 18.10 1.78 -3.87
C TYR A 379 18.00 2.53 -2.55
N THR A 380 16.87 3.15 -2.23
CA THR A 380 16.57 3.42 -0.83
C THR A 380 16.56 2.11 -0.06
N LEU A 381 15.83 1.08 -0.52
CA LEU A 381 15.74 -0.22 0.17
C LEU A 381 17.08 -1.00 0.29
N TYR A 382 18.05 -0.75 -0.59
CA TYR A 382 19.36 -1.43 -0.55
C TYR A 382 20.55 -0.52 -0.27
N GLY A 383 20.40 0.79 -0.35
CA GLY A 383 21.45 1.76 -0.02
C GLY A 383 21.24 2.38 1.35
N ALA A 384 20.00 2.45 1.83
CA ALA A 384 19.59 2.96 3.14
C ALA A 384 18.53 2.04 3.76
N LEU A 385 18.96 1.07 4.55
CA LEU A 385 18.07 0.06 5.11
C LEU A 385 17.18 0.68 6.20
N LEU A 386 15.93 0.23 6.35
CA LEU A 386 15.20 0.52 7.58
C LEU A 386 15.59 -0.53 8.63
N PRO A 387 15.49 -0.24 9.94
CA PRO A 387 15.79 -1.23 10.98
C PRO A 387 14.70 -2.29 11.16
N TYR A 388 13.52 -2.09 10.56
CA TYR A 388 12.36 -2.98 10.68
C TYR A 388 11.42 -2.77 9.47
N ARG A 389 10.43 -3.65 9.32
CA ARG A 389 9.33 -3.44 8.37
C ARG A 389 8.24 -2.58 8.98
N PHE A 390 7.77 -1.57 8.26
CA PHE A 390 6.51 -0.89 8.57
C PHE A 390 5.38 -1.34 7.66
N THR A 391 4.18 -1.43 8.22
CA THR A 391 2.96 -1.80 7.51
C THR A 391 1.80 -1.02 8.09
N VAL A 392 0.96 -0.48 7.20
CA VAL A 392 -0.28 0.20 7.56
C VAL A 392 -1.43 -0.78 7.38
N GLU A 393 -2.18 -1.03 8.44
CA GLU A 393 -3.32 -1.93 8.46
C GLU A 393 -4.63 -1.13 8.44
N PHE A 394 -5.56 -1.54 7.59
CA PHE A 394 -6.93 -1.05 7.63
C PHE A 394 -7.69 -1.85 8.68
N GLU A 395 -8.29 -1.17 9.65
CA GLU A 395 -9.18 -1.80 10.62
C GLU A 395 -10.56 -1.17 10.52
N GLY A 396 -11.59 -2.00 10.33
CA GLY A 396 -12.97 -1.56 10.33
C GLY A 396 -13.61 -1.70 11.71
N SER A 397 -14.68 -0.97 11.93
CA SER A 397 -15.61 -1.16 13.03
C SER A 397 -17.03 -0.95 12.51
N ASN A 398 -17.95 -1.82 12.91
CA ASN A 398 -19.37 -1.67 12.64
C ASN A 398 -20.15 -1.24 13.87
N ASP A 399 -19.52 -1.04 15.04
CA ASP A 399 -20.13 -0.71 16.34
C ASP A 399 -19.60 0.61 16.94
N GLY A 400 -19.13 1.52 16.07
CA GLY A 400 -18.66 2.84 16.48
C GLY A 400 -17.34 2.80 17.24
N GLY A 401 -16.46 1.88 16.89
CA GLY A 401 -15.10 1.78 17.43
C GLY A 401 -14.99 1.02 18.75
N THR A 402 -16.03 0.29 19.18
CA THR A 402 -15.96 -0.60 20.34
C THR A 402 -15.16 -1.86 20.02
N THR A 403 -15.39 -2.45 18.85
CA THR A 403 -14.61 -3.56 18.32
C THR A 403 -14.00 -3.19 16.98
N TRP A 404 -12.76 -3.66 16.77
CA TRP A 404 -11.98 -3.40 15.56
C TRP A 404 -11.57 -4.73 14.93
N ARG A 405 -11.74 -4.83 13.61
CA ARG A 405 -11.35 -6.02 12.85
C ARG A 405 -10.47 -5.62 11.68
N PRO A 406 -9.29 -6.25 11.50
CA PRO A 406 -8.39 -5.91 10.40
C PRO A 406 -8.91 -6.45 9.07
N PHE A 407 -8.66 -5.70 8.00
CA PHE A 407 -8.69 -6.20 6.64
C PHE A 407 -7.32 -6.77 6.31
N ASP A 408 -7.21 -8.10 6.39
CA ASP A 408 -5.95 -8.78 6.16
C ASP A 408 -5.61 -8.82 4.64
N TYR A 409 -4.44 -8.34 4.28
CA TYR A 409 -3.72 -8.57 3.05
C TYR A 409 -3.44 -10.06 2.85
N ARG A 410 -3.30 -10.48 1.60
CA ARG A 410 -3.07 -11.88 1.22
C ARG A 410 -1.62 -12.30 1.35
N TYR A 411 -0.70 -11.40 0.98
CA TYR A 411 0.72 -11.74 0.86
C TYR A 411 1.60 -11.05 1.90
N GLN A 412 1.20 -9.88 2.40
CA GLN A 412 1.89 -9.20 3.48
C GLN A 412 1.60 -9.82 4.85
N PRO A 413 2.63 -9.97 5.70
CA PRO A 413 2.44 -10.45 7.05
C PRO A 413 1.79 -9.36 7.92
N GLN A 414 0.54 -9.58 8.35
CA GLN A 414 -0.12 -8.77 9.40
C GLN A 414 -0.37 -9.57 10.68
N ARG A 415 -0.49 -10.89 10.54
CA ARG A 415 -0.64 -11.83 11.64
C ARG A 415 0.73 -12.30 12.10
N LYS A 416 0.95 -12.31 13.42
CA LYS A 416 2.24 -12.74 14.01
C LYS A 416 2.61 -14.18 13.65
N THR A 417 1.64 -15.03 13.33
CA THR A 417 1.81 -16.46 13.00
C THR A 417 1.96 -16.74 11.51
N GLN A 418 1.89 -15.72 10.65
CA GLN A 418 1.88 -15.89 9.20
C GLN A 418 3.18 -15.36 8.57
N LEU A 419 3.71 -16.11 7.60
CA LEU A 419 4.74 -15.63 6.68
C LEU A 419 4.15 -15.49 5.27
N SER A 420 4.85 -14.75 4.42
CA SER A 420 4.50 -14.72 3.00
C SER A 420 4.67 -16.12 2.40
N PRO A 421 3.72 -16.62 1.57
CA PRO A 421 3.85 -17.91 0.93
C PRO A 421 5.09 -17.97 0.02
N PHE A 422 5.64 -19.18 -0.16
CA PHE A 422 6.91 -19.42 -0.84
C PHE A 422 7.00 -18.82 -2.25
N ILE A 423 5.88 -18.76 -2.98
CA ILE A 423 5.76 -18.09 -4.27
C ILE A 423 4.47 -17.27 -4.25
N ALA A 424 4.56 -15.95 -4.46
CA ALA A 424 3.42 -15.20 -4.97
C ALA A 424 3.42 -15.40 -6.50
N PRO A 425 2.45 -16.13 -7.09
CA PRO A 425 2.46 -16.44 -8.53
C PRO A 425 2.35 -15.19 -9.42
N HIS A 426 1.99 -14.05 -8.83
CA HIS A 426 2.07 -12.70 -9.38
C HIS A 426 2.54 -11.78 -8.24
N TYR A 427 3.38 -10.79 -8.54
CA TYR A 427 3.77 -9.76 -7.57
C TYR A 427 2.54 -8.89 -7.27
N PRO A 428 1.97 -8.91 -6.05
CA PRO A 428 0.75 -8.19 -5.73
C PRO A 428 1.06 -6.69 -5.67
N ARG A 429 0.79 -5.97 -6.77
CA ARG A 429 1.23 -4.56 -6.89
C ARG A 429 0.48 -3.71 -5.89
N PHE A 430 -0.81 -4.01 -5.67
CA PHE A 430 -1.66 -3.35 -4.68
C PHE A 430 -1.02 -3.32 -3.29
N GLU A 431 -0.68 -4.49 -2.73
CA GLU A 431 -0.08 -4.58 -1.40
C GLU A 431 1.32 -3.93 -1.39
N ALA A 432 2.16 -4.24 -2.37
CA ALA A 432 3.50 -3.69 -2.48
C ALA A 432 3.49 -2.15 -2.53
N THR A 433 2.59 -1.57 -3.32
CA THR A 433 2.38 -0.13 -3.42
C THR A 433 1.94 0.45 -2.08
N LEU A 434 0.97 -0.14 -1.40
CA LEU A 434 0.53 0.33 -0.08
C LEU A 434 1.67 0.28 0.95
N GLN A 435 2.50 -0.76 0.95
CA GLN A 435 3.67 -0.83 1.83
C GLN A 435 4.67 0.28 1.52
N VAL A 436 5.03 0.49 0.26
CA VAL A 436 5.98 1.54 -0.14
C VAL A 436 5.46 2.92 0.25
N LEU A 437 4.18 3.18 0.01
CA LEU A 437 3.54 4.46 0.36
C LEU A 437 3.38 4.64 1.88
N GLY A 438 3.16 3.56 2.63
CA GLY A 438 3.14 3.59 4.09
C GLY A 438 4.45 4.09 4.69
N ASN A 439 5.58 3.79 4.03
CA ASN A 439 6.91 4.24 4.47
C ASN A 439 7.25 5.68 4.06
N ALA A 440 6.41 6.35 3.27
CA ALA A 440 6.66 7.71 2.84
C ALA A 440 6.55 8.70 4.01
N THR A 441 7.28 9.81 3.92
CA THR A 441 7.21 10.91 4.91
C THR A 441 5.84 11.59 4.90
N GLU A 442 5.21 11.67 3.74
CA GLU A 442 3.88 12.23 3.56
C GLU A 442 2.84 11.12 3.31
N PRO A 443 1.68 11.15 4.00
CA PRO A 443 0.62 10.17 3.77
C PRO A 443 0.07 10.19 2.35
N SER A 444 -0.10 9.01 1.75
CA SER A 444 -0.65 8.91 0.39
C SER A 444 -2.19 8.96 0.38
N PRO A 445 -2.81 9.73 -0.54
CA PRO A 445 -4.27 9.78 -0.68
C PRO A 445 -4.87 8.43 -1.13
N LEU A 446 -4.03 7.49 -1.59
CA LEU A 446 -4.49 6.15 -1.96
C LEU A 446 -5.16 5.42 -0.79
N PHE A 447 -4.63 5.58 0.43
CA PHE A 447 -5.23 4.96 1.60
C PHE A 447 -6.67 5.43 1.82
N HIS A 448 -6.98 6.71 1.55
CA HIS A 448 -8.35 7.20 1.62
C HIS A 448 -9.26 6.56 0.56
N VAL A 449 -8.76 6.41 -0.68
CA VAL A 449 -9.54 5.78 -1.76
C VAL A 449 -9.85 4.31 -1.42
N VAL A 450 -8.85 3.57 -0.94
CA VAL A 450 -9.05 2.17 -0.54
C VAL A 450 -10.02 2.07 0.64
N ALA A 451 -9.86 2.91 1.67
CA ALA A 451 -10.78 2.91 2.81
C ALA A 451 -12.20 3.28 2.41
N ALA A 452 -12.41 4.22 1.48
CA ALA A 452 -13.72 4.51 0.93
C ALA A 452 -14.37 3.27 0.31
N HIS A 453 -13.63 2.51 -0.50
CA HIS A 453 -14.13 1.26 -1.07
C HIS A 453 -14.43 0.19 -0.03
N LEU A 454 -13.66 0.11 1.04
CA LEU A 454 -13.87 -0.82 2.14
C LEU A 454 -15.13 -0.45 2.96
N LEU A 455 -15.36 0.84 3.25
CA LEU A 455 -16.60 1.34 3.86
C LEU A 455 -17.82 0.99 3.00
N LEU A 456 -17.69 1.16 1.68
CA LEU A 456 -18.74 0.85 0.71
C LEU A 456 -18.80 -0.64 0.32
N ARG A 457 -17.94 -1.50 0.88
CA ARG A 457 -17.80 -2.93 0.55
C ARG A 457 -17.79 -3.22 -0.95
N THR A 458 -17.00 -2.46 -1.71
CA THR A 458 -16.89 -2.65 -3.16
C THR A 458 -16.32 -4.04 -3.48
N PRO A 459 -17.05 -4.95 -4.17
CA PRO A 459 -16.65 -6.35 -4.31
C PRO A 459 -15.26 -6.56 -4.92
N VAL A 460 -14.91 -5.75 -5.92
CA VAL A 460 -13.62 -5.87 -6.63
C VAL A 460 -12.45 -5.52 -5.72
N VAL A 461 -12.62 -4.55 -4.81
CA VAL A 461 -11.59 -4.16 -3.83
C VAL A 461 -11.52 -5.15 -2.69
N MET A 462 -12.68 -5.59 -2.19
CA MET A 462 -12.76 -6.65 -1.18
C MET A 462 -12.03 -7.92 -1.62
N ALA A 463 -12.11 -8.27 -2.91
CA ALA A 463 -11.42 -9.43 -3.49
C ALA A 463 -9.88 -9.29 -3.55
N LEU A 464 -9.31 -8.13 -3.22
CA LEU A 464 -7.86 -7.95 -3.09
C LEU A 464 -7.36 -8.34 -1.69
N PHE A 465 -8.22 -8.33 -0.68
CA PHE A 465 -7.92 -8.77 0.68
C PHE A 465 -8.16 -10.28 0.84
N ASP A 466 -7.69 -10.86 1.94
CA ASP A 466 -7.84 -12.29 2.28
C ASP A 466 -9.32 -12.67 2.44
N GLY A 467 -10.12 -11.77 3.03
CA GLY A 467 -11.56 -11.94 3.17
C GLY A 467 -12.27 -10.71 3.71
N ASP A 468 -13.59 -10.81 3.83
CA ASP A 468 -14.43 -9.79 4.45
C ASP A 468 -14.58 -10.04 5.96
N PRO A 469 -14.01 -9.18 6.84
CA PRO A 469 -14.16 -9.33 8.29
C PRO A 469 -15.56 -8.96 8.82
N PHE A 470 -16.45 -8.48 7.94
CA PHE A 470 -17.79 -7.98 8.24
C PHE A 470 -18.88 -8.71 7.43
N PRO A 471 -19.04 -10.04 7.60
CA PRO A 471 -20.04 -10.79 6.83
C PRO A 471 -21.48 -10.30 7.11
N ASP A 472 -21.77 -9.93 8.36
CA ASP A 472 -23.15 -9.63 8.80
C ASP A 472 -23.55 -8.17 8.57
N ARG A 473 -22.68 -7.22 8.96
CA ARG A 473 -22.94 -5.78 8.88
C ARG A 473 -21.67 -5.03 8.51
N ALA A 474 -21.77 -4.22 7.45
CA ALA A 474 -20.68 -3.40 6.94
C ALA A 474 -20.05 -2.51 8.02
N PRO A 475 -18.74 -2.22 7.92
CA PRO A 475 -18.12 -1.25 8.81
C PRO A 475 -18.69 0.15 8.55
N GLY A 476 -18.94 0.89 9.62
CA GLY A 476 -19.27 2.31 9.56
C GLY A 476 -18.03 3.20 9.68
N VAL A 477 -16.96 2.69 10.29
CA VAL A 477 -15.71 3.42 10.51
C VAL A 477 -14.53 2.56 10.10
N ILE A 478 -13.51 3.19 9.51
CA ILE A 478 -12.21 2.59 9.22
C ILE A 478 -11.11 3.48 9.80
N ARG A 479 -10.14 2.84 10.45
CA ARG A 479 -8.89 3.48 10.91
C ARG A 479 -7.67 2.84 10.27
N PHE A 480 -6.54 3.54 10.36
CA PHE A 480 -5.29 3.18 9.69
C PHE A 480 -4.19 3.00 10.74
N ARG A 481 -3.87 1.75 11.10
CA ARG A 481 -2.90 1.45 12.15
C ARG A 481 -1.52 1.18 11.58
N GLY A 482 -0.53 1.99 11.95
CA GLY A 482 0.87 1.78 11.63
C GLY A 482 1.55 0.83 12.61
N HIS A 483 2.16 -0.23 12.08
CA HIS A 483 2.84 -1.25 12.85
C HIS A 483 4.26 -1.52 12.33
N HIS A 484 5.18 -1.77 13.26
CA HIS A 484 6.50 -2.30 12.96
C HIS A 484 6.60 -3.79 13.26
N PHE A 485 7.27 -4.50 12.34
CA PHE A 485 7.50 -5.93 12.39
C PHE A 485 8.99 -6.24 12.38
N THR A 486 9.42 -7.10 13.31
CA THR A 486 10.76 -7.71 13.36
C THR A 486 10.63 -9.21 13.54
N PHE A 487 11.62 -9.99 13.10
CA PHE A 487 11.56 -11.43 13.26
C PHE A 487 11.77 -11.85 14.71
N THR A 488 11.03 -12.88 15.13
CA THR A 488 11.31 -13.60 16.37
C THR A 488 12.47 -14.57 16.17
N ASP A 489 13.31 -14.76 17.18
CA ASP A 489 14.32 -15.82 17.18
C ASP A 489 13.71 -17.24 17.12
N LEU A 490 14.50 -18.23 16.71
CA LEU A 490 14.06 -19.63 16.59
C LEU A 490 13.46 -20.21 17.89
N PRO A 491 14.08 -20.07 19.07
CA PRO A 491 13.47 -20.46 20.34
C PRO A 491 12.08 -19.84 20.58
N THR A 492 11.96 -18.52 20.43
CA THR A 492 10.69 -17.80 20.60
C THR A 492 9.63 -18.28 19.60
N ARG A 493 10.00 -18.48 18.34
CA ARG A 493 9.12 -19.03 17.31
C ARG A 493 8.65 -20.45 17.63
N ARG A 494 9.51 -21.30 18.17
CA ARG A 494 9.15 -22.67 18.60
C ARG A 494 8.20 -22.66 19.79
N ALA A 495 8.37 -21.73 20.72
CA ALA A 495 7.54 -21.62 21.92
C ALA A 495 6.16 -21.00 21.64
N THR A 496 6.09 -19.99 20.77
CA THR A 496 4.89 -19.16 20.57
C THR A 496 4.14 -19.44 19.26
N GLY A 497 4.80 -20.09 18.29
CA GLY A 497 4.30 -20.21 16.92
C GLY A 497 4.30 -18.91 16.12
N CYS A 498 4.77 -17.80 16.69
CA CYS A 498 4.86 -16.51 16.03
C CYS A 498 6.20 -16.39 15.28
N TYR A 499 6.17 -15.82 14.08
CA TYR A 499 7.34 -15.42 13.30
C TYR A 499 7.75 -13.97 13.55
N TRP A 500 6.82 -13.15 14.07
CA TRP A 500 6.99 -11.71 14.15
C TRP A 500 6.71 -11.15 15.54
N HIS A 501 7.55 -10.20 15.97
CA HIS A 501 7.13 -9.17 16.91
C HIS A 501 6.36 -8.12 16.12
N LYS A 502 5.14 -7.79 16.55
CA LYS A 502 4.29 -6.74 15.97
C LYS A 502 4.06 -5.68 17.02
N ASN A 503 4.60 -4.49 16.79
CA ASN A 503 4.53 -3.35 17.69
C ASN A 503 3.72 -2.23 17.02
N TYR A 504 2.75 -1.67 17.74
CA TYR A 504 2.05 -0.48 17.30
C TYR A 504 2.96 0.75 17.41
N GLU A 505 2.94 1.61 16.40
CA GLU A 505 3.68 2.86 16.42
C GLU A 505 2.75 4.06 16.47
N ARG A 506 1.88 4.21 15.47
CA ARG A 506 1.03 5.39 15.30
C ARG A 506 -0.18 5.12 14.41
N ASP A 507 -1.20 5.95 14.52
CA ASP A 507 -2.25 6.04 13.52
C ASP A 507 -1.69 6.79 12.30
N TYR A 508 -1.87 6.22 11.11
CA TYR A 508 -1.25 6.70 9.88
C TYR A 508 -2.03 7.87 9.26
N LEU A 509 -3.36 7.80 9.31
CA LEU A 509 -4.29 8.80 8.79
C LEU A 509 -5.49 8.93 9.74
N PRO A 510 -6.20 10.08 9.73
CA PRO A 510 -7.44 10.22 10.48
C PRO A 510 -8.47 9.18 10.08
N VAL A 511 -9.37 8.82 11.00
CA VAL A 511 -10.41 7.82 10.71
C VAL A 511 -11.33 8.28 9.58
N MET A 512 -11.78 7.32 8.78
CA MET A 512 -12.80 7.53 7.76
C MET A 512 -14.09 6.86 8.16
N PHE A 513 -15.22 7.46 7.82
CA PHE A 513 -16.53 6.96 8.23
C PHE A 513 -17.62 7.32 7.22
N LEU A 514 -18.81 6.74 7.38
CA LEU A 514 -19.99 7.12 6.63
C LEU A 514 -20.78 8.17 7.42
N ASP A 515 -21.00 9.35 6.84
CA ASP A 515 -21.80 10.38 7.49
C ASP A 515 -23.30 10.02 7.56
N ASP A 516 -24.12 10.91 8.15
CA ASP A 516 -25.57 10.71 8.25
C ASP A 516 -26.28 10.55 6.87
N HIS A 517 -25.62 10.94 5.77
CA HIS A 517 -26.12 10.78 4.39
C HIS A 517 -25.58 9.53 3.69
N GLY A 518 -24.74 8.74 4.38
CA GLY A 518 -24.06 7.59 3.79
C GLY A 518 -22.91 7.96 2.85
N ALA A 519 -22.44 9.22 2.88
CA ALA A 519 -21.27 9.66 2.13
C ALA A 519 -19.99 9.40 2.93
N VAL A 520 -18.90 9.13 2.22
CA VAL A 520 -17.60 8.88 2.85
C VAL A 520 -17.00 10.21 3.32
N ALA A 521 -16.68 10.29 4.60
CA ALA A 521 -16.05 11.42 5.26
C ALA A 521 -14.75 11.00 5.97
N ALA A 522 -13.87 11.96 6.23
CA ALA A 522 -12.67 11.80 7.04
C ALA A 522 -12.75 12.71 8.26
N ALA A 523 -12.33 12.23 9.43
CA ALA A 523 -12.32 13.04 10.65
C ALA A 523 -11.22 14.11 10.54
N THR A 524 -11.60 15.39 10.60
CA THR A 524 -10.65 16.51 10.53
C THR A 524 -10.32 17.09 11.90
N SER A 525 -11.07 16.71 12.92
CA SER A 525 -10.92 17.16 14.30
C SER A 525 -11.28 16.03 15.28
N PRO A 526 -10.86 16.12 16.56
CA PRO A 526 -11.28 15.17 17.58
C PRO A 526 -12.81 15.07 17.74
N LEU A 527 -13.52 16.17 17.48
CA LEU A 527 -14.99 16.17 17.51
C LEU A 527 -15.58 15.34 16.36
N ASP A 528 -15.01 15.43 15.16
CA ASP A 528 -15.47 14.64 14.01
C ASP A 528 -15.23 13.15 14.22
N GLU A 529 -14.11 12.78 14.88
CA GLU A 529 -13.85 11.40 15.26
C GLU A 529 -14.88 10.89 16.29
N LEU A 530 -15.20 11.68 17.32
CA LEU A 530 -16.27 11.33 18.27
C LEU A 530 -17.62 11.21 17.55
N ARG A 531 -17.92 12.11 16.60
CA ARG A 531 -19.12 12.02 15.76
C ARG A 531 -19.14 10.73 14.96
N ALA A 532 -18.04 10.35 14.30
CA ALA A 532 -17.93 9.09 13.56
C ALA A 532 -18.32 7.89 14.44
N TYR A 533 -17.72 7.78 15.61
CA TYR A 533 -18.04 6.69 16.56
C TYR A 533 -19.49 6.74 17.04
N ALA A 534 -20.01 7.92 17.35
CA ALA A 534 -21.38 8.07 17.81
C ALA A 534 -22.43 7.78 16.72
N LEU A 535 -22.18 8.19 15.48
CA LEU A 535 -23.02 7.89 14.32
C LEU A 535 -23.21 6.38 14.13
N HIS A 536 -22.15 5.61 14.38
CA HIS A 536 -22.14 4.16 14.16
C HIS A 536 -22.41 3.33 15.42
N GLY A 537 -23.10 3.91 16.40
CA GLY A 537 -23.73 3.16 17.49
C GLY A 537 -22.93 3.06 18.78
N ASN A 538 -21.83 3.82 18.93
CA ASN A 538 -21.13 3.86 20.21
C ASN A 538 -21.89 4.70 21.24
N ARG A 539 -22.69 4.02 22.06
CA ARG A 539 -23.55 4.61 23.10
C ARG A 539 -22.81 5.53 24.07
N ALA A 540 -21.62 5.14 24.52
CA ALA A 540 -20.83 5.95 25.45
C ALA A 540 -20.36 7.25 24.79
N VAL A 541 -19.98 7.21 23.51
CA VAL A 541 -19.58 8.40 22.76
C VAL A 541 -20.77 9.28 22.42
N GLN A 542 -21.94 8.71 22.12
CA GLN A 542 -23.19 9.48 21.94
C GLN A 542 -23.55 10.26 23.21
N HIS A 543 -23.49 9.63 24.39
CA HIS A 543 -23.69 10.33 25.67
C HIS A 543 -22.70 11.50 25.82
N ARG A 544 -21.41 11.25 25.56
CA ARG A 544 -20.35 12.25 25.66
C ARG A 544 -20.53 13.41 24.68
N LEU A 545 -20.97 13.16 23.45
CA LEU A 545 -21.31 14.25 22.52
C LEU A 545 -22.50 15.06 23.05
N GLY A 546 -23.50 14.40 23.62
CA GLY A 546 -24.61 15.07 24.29
C GLY A 546 -24.13 16.04 25.37
N THR A 547 -23.20 15.62 26.24
CA THR A 547 -22.65 16.49 27.28
C THR A 547 -21.80 17.63 26.72
N ILE A 548 -20.97 17.36 25.70
CA ILE A 548 -20.14 18.37 25.03
C ILE A 548 -21.03 19.51 24.48
N PHE A 549 -22.11 19.18 23.77
CA PHE A 549 -23.02 20.20 23.23
C PHE A 549 -23.88 20.86 24.31
N ALA A 550 -24.28 20.12 25.36
CA ALA A 550 -25.08 20.67 26.46
C ALA A 550 -24.33 21.74 27.26
N TYR A 551 -23.04 21.53 27.49
CA TYR A 551 -22.19 22.41 28.30
C TYR A 551 -21.27 23.33 27.47
N GLY A 552 -21.15 23.10 26.16
CA GLY A 552 -20.26 23.86 25.29
C GLY A 552 -18.78 23.57 25.53
N GLU A 553 -18.41 22.31 25.79
CA GLU A 553 -17.03 21.91 26.07
C GLU A 553 -16.19 21.90 24.78
N GLY A 554 -15.52 23.02 24.49
CA GLY A 554 -14.70 23.16 23.27
C GLY A 554 -15.50 23.40 21.98
N VAL A 555 -16.83 23.53 22.08
CA VAL A 555 -17.75 23.91 21.00
C VAL A 555 -18.81 24.88 21.55
N PRO A 556 -19.48 25.68 20.70
CA PRO A 556 -20.64 26.45 21.15
C PRO A 556 -21.72 25.54 21.74
N ARG A 557 -22.33 25.96 22.85
CA ARG A 557 -23.46 25.25 23.46
C ARG A 557 -24.61 25.15 22.44
N ASP A 558 -25.07 23.92 22.21
CA ASP A 558 -26.18 23.61 21.31
C ASP A 558 -27.12 22.60 22.00
N PRO A 559 -28.16 23.08 22.70
CA PRO A 559 -29.09 22.21 23.41
C PRO A 559 -29.87 21.26 22.49
N ALA A 560 -30.13 21.65 21.23
CA ALA A 560 -30.88 20.82 20.29
C ALA A 560 -30.02 19.63 19.83
N GLU A 561 -28.76 19.88 19.51
CA GLU A 561 -27.80 18.84 19.17
C GLU A 561 -27.52 17.91 20.37
N ALA A 562 -27.42 18.48 21.58
CA ALA A 562 -27.30 17.72 22.81
C ALA A 562 -28.48 16.74 23.01
N ALA A 563 -29.71 17.24 22.90
CA ALA A 563 -30.91 16.42 23.02
C ALA A 563 -30.98 15.32 21.95
N ARG A 564 -30.49 15.59 20.73
CA ARG A 564 -30.40 14.59 19.65
C ARG A 564 -29.43 13.45 20.00
N TRP A 565 -28.26 13.77 20.54
CA TRP A 565 -27.28 12.75 20.93
C TRP A 565 -27.71 11.96 22.17
N PHE A 566 -28.27 12.64 23.18
CA PHE A 566 -28.86 11.96 24.33
C PHE A 566 -30.01 11.04 23.91
N ARG A 567 -30.82 11.40 22.91
CA ARG A 567 -31.83 10.51 22.33
C ARG A 567 -31.22 9.21 21.81
N ARG A 568 -30.23 9.31 20.92
CA ARG A 568 -29.60 8.14 20.30
C ARG A 568 -29.00 7.18 21.35
N ALA A 569 -28.43 7.72 22.42
CA ALA A 569 -27.90 6.92 23.54
C ALA A 569 -29.02 6.35 24.43
N ALA A 570 -30.05 7.15 24.74
CA ALA A 570 -31.19 6.75 25.56
C ALA A 570 -32.01 5.61 24.93
N ASP A 571 -32.17 5.64 23.60
CA ASP A 571 -32.84 4.60 22.82
C ASP A 571 -32.06 3.27 22.85
N GLN A 572 -30.75 3.31 23.16
CA GLN A 572 -29.89 2.14 23.42
C GLN A 572 -29.78 1.80 24.92
N GLY A 573 -30.69 2.34 25.74
CA GLY A 573 -30.78 2.04 27.16
C GLY A 573 -29.77 2.77 28.05
N ASP A 574 -29.06 3.80 27.56
CA ASP A 574 -28.10 4.54 28.39
C ASP A 574 -28.82 5.35 29.49
N ALA A 575 -28.75 4.87 30.75
CA ALA A 575 -29.45 5.50 31.87
C ALA A 575 -29.05 6.98 32.10
N PRO A 576 -27.76 7.39 32.02
CA PRO A 576 -27.39 8.79 32.09
C PRO A 576 -28.04 9.63 30.98
N SER A 577 -28.03 9.15 29.73
CA SER A 577 -28.65 9.89 28.61
C SER A 577 -30.17 9.93 28.69
N GLN A 578 -30.83 8.87 29.19
CA GLN A 578 -32.26 8.91 29.51
C GLN A 578 -32.55 10.02 30.53
N PHE A 579 -31.74 10.13 31.59
CA PHE A 579 -31.85 11.23 32.55
C PHE A 579 -31.67 12.60 31.89
N PHE A 580 -30.58 12.83 31.14
CA PHE A 580 -30.31 14.13 30.52
C PHE A 580 -31.36 14.50 29.47
N LEU A 581 -31.89 13.53 28.73
CA LEU A 581 -32.97 13.76 27.79
C LEU A 581 -34.28 14.13 28.50
N GLY A 582 -34.57 13.48 29.64
CA GLY A 582 -35.66 13.89 30.52
C GLY A 582 -35.50 15.33 31.01
N LEU A 583 -34.27 15.73 31.32
CA LEU A 583 -33.94 17.10 31.70
C LEU A 583 -34.16 18.10 30.57
N CYS A 584 -33.80 17.77 29.33
CA CYS A 584 -34.08 18.58 28.15
C CYS A 584 -35.59 18.83 28.01
N TYR A 585 -36.43 17.78 28.12
CA TYR A 585 -37.88 17.94 28.05
C TYR A 585 -38.49 18.69 29.24
N ALA A 586 -37.97 18.50 30.45
CA ALA A 586 -38.47 19.19 31.63
C ALA A 586 -38.22 20.70 31.56
N LYS A 587 -37.11 21.11 30.94
CA LYS A 587 -36.69 22.52 30.83
C LYS A 587 -37.04 23.18 29.50
N GLY A 588 -37.44 22.41 28.49
CA GLY A 588 -37.58 22.91 27.12
C GLY A 588 -36.25 23.24 26.45
N ASP A 589 -35.16 22.60 26.87
CA ASP A 589 -33.79 22.92 26.44
C ASP A 589 -33.42 22.07 25.23
N GLY A 590 -33.52 22.66 24.02
CA GLY A 590 -33.26 21.99 22.74
C GLY A 590 -34.42 21.17 22.18
N VAL A 591 -35.48 20.95 22.96
CA VAL A 591 -36.74 20.30 22.57
C VAL A 591 -37.91 21.05 23.20
N PRO A 592 -39.13 21.00 22.63
CA PRO A 592 -40.31 21.60 23.26
C PRO A 592 -40.53 21.02 24.67
N GLN A 593 -40.81 21.90 25.65
CA GLN A 593 -41.04 21.48 27.02
C GLN A 593 -42.22 20.51 27.12
N ASN A 594 -42.00 19.35 27.75
CA ASN A 594 -43.03 18.35 27.95
C ASN A 594 -42.72 17.49 29.20
N HIS A 595 -43.37 17.79 30.31
CA HIS A 595 -43.16 17.09 31.58
C HIS A 595 -43.60 15.62 31.54
N ALA A 596 -44.58 15.25 30.72
CA ALA A 596 -45.02 13.85 30.60
C ALA A 596 -43.93 13.00 29.93
N THR A 597 -43.33 13.53 28.85
CA THR A 597 -42.19 12.88 28.20
C THR A 597 -40.95 12.86 29.12
N ALA A 598 -40.72 13.92 29.88
CA ALA A 598 -39.65 13.94 30.88
C ALA A 598 -39.84 12.85 31.95
N ALA A 599 -41.05 12.70 32.48
CA ALA A 599 -41.39 11.66 33.46
C ALA A 599 -41.14 10.25 32.92
N SER A 600 -41.47 10.00 31.65
CA SER A 600 -41.19 8.72 30.98
C SER A 600 -39.69 8.41 30.94
N PHE A 601 -38.86 9.35 30.49
CA PHE A 601 -37.41 9.15 30.42
C PHE A 601 -36.76 9.05 31.81
N TYR A 602 -37.20 9.86 32.77
CA TYR A 602 -36.75 9.73 34.16
C TYR A 602 -37.14 8.38 34.75
N ARG A 603 -38.32 7.85 34.47
CA ARG A 603 -38.71 6.50 34.94
C ARG A 603 -37.80 5.43 34.36
N GLN A 604 -37.49 5.47 33.07
CA GLN A 604 -36.56 4.52 32.46
C GLN A 604 -35.17 4.56 33.12
N ALA A 605 -34.62 5.76 33.34
CA ALA A 605 -33.33 5.91 34.01
C ALA A 605 -33.39 5.50 35.49
N ALA A 606 -34.48 5.83 36.19
CA ALA A 606 -34.69 5.55 37.60
C ALA A 606 -34.82 4.04 37.89
N LEU A 607 -35.41 3.28 36.94
CA LEU A 607 -35.46 1.82 36.98
C LEU A 607 -34.09 1.17 36.80
N GLN A 608 -33.13 1.89 36.22
CA GLN A 608 -31.71 1.52 36.13
C GLN A 608 -30.89 2.15 37.27
N GLU A 609 -31.53 2.51 38.37
CA GLU A 609 -30.91 3.06 39.58
C GLU A 609 -30.20 4.42 39.39
N ASN A 610 -30.57 5.18 38.35
CA ASN A 610 -30.07 6.54 38.19
C ASN A 610 -30.67 7.47 39.27
N VAL A 611 -29.87 7.80 40.28
CA VAL A 611 -30.29 8.60 41.46
C VAL A 611 -30.84 9.98 41.08
N PRO A 612 -30.18 10.78 40.19
CA PRO A 612 -30.76 12.04 39.73
C PRO A 612 -32.15 11.87 39.10
N ALA A 613 -32.36 10.82 38.30
CA ALA A 613 -33.66 10.54 37.69
C ALA A 613 -34.72 10.16 38.74
N GLN A 614 -34.38 9.34 39.74
CA GLN A 614 -35.29 9.00 40.84
C GLN A 614 -35.76 10.25 41.60
N VAL A 615 -34.83 11.15 41.92
CA VAL A 615 -35.16 12.43 42.59
C VAL A 615 -36.05 13.31 41.70
N ASN A 616 -35.71 13.48 40.42
CA ASN A 616 -36.50 14.33 39.53
C ASN A 616 -37.89 13.75 39.23
N LEU A 617 -38.02 12.43 39.10
CA LEU A 617 -39.31 11.77 38.97
C LEU A 617 -40.17 11.94 40.23
N GLY A 618 -39.57 11.81 41.41
CA GLY A 618 -40.26 12.09 42.68
C GLY A 618 -40.80 13.52 42.74
N PHE A 619 -40.03 14.50 42.24
CA PHE A 619 -40.51 15.88 42.15
C PHE A 619 -41.67 16.06 41.15
N LEU A 620 -41.67 15.37 40.00
CA LEU A 620 -42.79 15.46 39.05
C LEU A 620 -44.10 14.91 39.66
N TYR A 621 -44.04 13.78 40.38
CA TYR A 621 -45.20 13.24 41.10
C TYR A 621 -45.66 14.13 42.25
N ALA A 622 -44.74 14.71 43.03
CA ALA A 622 -45.10 15.62 44.13
C ALA A 622 -45.79 16.91 43.65
N ARG A 623 -45.48 17.36 42.42
CA ARG A 623 -46.01 18.60 41.85
C ARG A 623 -47.19 18.39 40.90
N GLY A 624 -47.42 17.16 40.44
CA GLY A 624 -48.40 16.86 39.40
C GLY A 624 -48.00 17.39 38.02
N GLU A 625 -46.69 17.49 37.75
CA GLU A 625 -46.16 18.03 36.50
C GLU A 625 -45.96 16.89 35.48
N GLY A 626 -46.84 16.80 34.48
CA GLY A 626 -46.76 15.77 33.43
C GLY A 626 -47.17 14.35 33.85
N VAL A 627 -47.37 14.14 35.15
CA VAL A 627 -47.99 12.97 35.76
C VAL A 627 -49.03 13.45 36.78
N PRO A 628 -50.10 12.68 37.06
CA PRO A 628 -51.01 13.01 38.16
C PRO A 628 -50.25 13.13 39.48
N ARG A 629 -50.65 14.09 40.32
CA ARG A 629 -50.00 14.27 41.61
C ARG A 629 -50.19 13.04 42.50
N ASP A 630 -49.09 12.49 42.99
CA ASP A 630 -49.08 11.34 43.89
C ASP A 630 -47.93 11.46 44.89
N ASP A 631 -48.26 11.90 46.11
CA ASP A 631 -47.27 12.12 47.17
C ASP A 631 -46.71 10.79 47.71
N ALA A 632 -47.41 9.65 47.54
CA ALA A 632 -46.93 8.33 47.95
C ALA A 632 -45.91 7.77 46.94
N GLU A 633 -46.18 7.89 45.64
CA GLU A 633 -45.23 7.58 44.56
C GLU A 633 -43.97 8.45 44.67
N ALA A 634 -44.14 9.75 44.92
CA ALA A 634 -43.03 10.68 45.11
C ALA A 634 -42.13 10.26 46.29
N LEU A 635 -42.72 9.97 47.44
CA LEU A 635 -41.98 9.53 48.62
C LEU A 635 -41.30 8.16 48.39
N ALA A 636 -41.91 7.25 47.64
CA ALA A 636 -41.31 5.97 47.26
C ALA A 636 -40.02 6.17 46.42
N TRP A 637 -40.07 7.02 45.38
CA TRP A 637 -38.90 7.36 44.56
C TRP A 637 -37.81 8.09 45.36
N PHE A 638 -38.16 9.04 46.24
CA PHE A 638 -37.18 9.69 47.12
C PHE A 638 -36.54 8.71 48.10
N THR A 639 -37.30 7.73 48.61
CA THR A 639 -36.77 6.69 49.49
C THR A 639 -35.75 5.81 48.76
N LEU A 640 -36.04 5.42 47.52
CA LEU A 640 -35.10 4.67 46.68
C LEU A 640 -33.83 5.49 46.40
N ALA A 641 -33.98 6.78 46.06
CA ALA A 641 -32.84 7.67 45.86
C ALA A 641 -31.98 7.82 47.13
N ALA A 642 -32.61 7.95 48.31
CA ALA A 642 -31.89 8.10 49.58
C ALA A 642 -31.09 6.85 49.97
N ARG A 643 -31.49 5.65 49.52
CA ARG A 643 -30.72 4.41 49.74
C ARG A 643 -29.34 4.45 49.08
N SER A 644 -29.14 5.26 48.03
CA SER A 644 -27.82 5.47 47.42
C SER A 644 -26.82 6.18 48.35
N GLY A 645 -27.29 6.81 49.43
CA GLY A 645 -26.45 7.51 50.41
C GLY A 645 -25.96 8.89 49.97
N THR A 646 -26.41 9.41 48.82
CA THR A 646 -26.05 10.78 48.40
C THR A 646 -26.69 11.81 49.33
N LYS A 647 -25.91 12.81 49.77
CA LYS A 647 -26.34 13.82 50.77
C LYS A 647 -27.58 14.58 50.28
N GLU A 648 -27.63 14.88 48.99
CA GLU A 648 -28.72 15.57 48.33
C GLU A 648 -30.00 14.74 48.34
N ALA A 649 -29.94 13.45 47.99
CA ALA A 649 -31.12 12.58 47.99
C ALA A 649 -31.65 12.35 49.40
N VAL A 650 -30.78 12.13 50.40
CA VAL A 650 -31.17 11.99 51.81
C VAL A 650 -31.83 13.27 52.33
N LYS A 651 -31.30 14.45 51.97
CA LYS A 651 -31.89 15.73 52.33
C LYS A 651 -33.28 15.91 51.71
N VAL A 652 -33.44 15.61 50.42
CA VAL A 652 -34.74 15.69 49.74
C VAL A 652 -35.74 14.74 50.40
N TYR A 653 -35.36 13.49 50.65
CA TYR A 653 -36.17 12.51 51.36
C TYR A 653 -36.60 13.02 52.73
N ASN A 654 -35.68 13.44 53.60
CA ASN A 654 -36.00 13.94 54.95
C ASN A 654 -36.96 15.13 54.90
N SER A 655 -36.75 16.05 53.95
CA SER A 655 -37.60 17.22 53.78
C SER A 655 -39.02 16.90 53.30
N PHE A 656 -39.18 15.82 52.52
CA PHE A 656 -40.48 15.40 52.01
C PHE A 656 -41.20 14.50 53.03
N ALA A 657 -40.49 13.54 53.62
CA ALA A 657 -40.99 12.65 54.65
C ALA A 657 -41.49 13.40 55.89
N ALA A 658 -40.82 14.48 56.31
CA ALA A 658 -41.27 15.31 57.45
C ALA A 658 -42.64 15.97 57.23
N ARG A 659 -43.09 16.09 55.98
CA ARG A 659 -44.39 16.67 55.60
C ARG A 659 -45.43 15.60 55.22
N ALA A 660 -45.02 14.34 55.10
CA ALA A 660 -45.90 13.25 54.71
C ALA A 660 -46.69 12.73 55.93
N GLY A 661 -48.00 12.56 55.76
CA GLY A 661 -48.87 11.97 56.78
C GLY A 661 -48.70 10.45 56.92
N PRO A 662 -49.21 9.82 57.99
CA PRO A 662 -49.06 8.39 58.25
C PRO A 662 -49.58 7.50 57.10
N ALA A 663 -50.69 7.89 56.49
CA ALA A 663 -51.29 7.18 55.36
C ALA A 663 -50.42 7.22 54.10
N THR A 664 -49.83 8.38 53.77
CA THR A 664 -48.92 8.56 52.64
C THR A 664 -47.65 7.74 52.84
N THR A 665 -47.12 7.71 54.06
CA THR A 665 -45.93 6.91 54.39
C THR A 665 -46.19 5.40 54.25
N ALA A 666 -47.35 4.92 54.68
CA ALA A 666 -47.73 3.51 54.52
C ALA A 666 -47.88 3.11 53.04
N ALA A 667 -48.56 3.92 52.23
CA ALA A 667 -48.71 3.69 50.79
C ALA A 667 -47.36 3.77 50.04
N ALA A 668 -46.48 4.70 50.42
CA ALA A 668 -45.15 4.83 49.83
C ALA A 668 -44.27 3.60 50.12
N LEU A 669 -44.41 2.96 51.28
CA LEU A 669 -43.68 1.73 51.61
C LEU A 669 -44.10 0.56 50.72
N GLU A 670 -45.40 0.36 50.52
CA GLU A 670 -45.92 -0.66 49.61
C GLU A 670 -45.45 -0.40 48.18
N ARG A 671 -45.57 0.85 47.73
CA ARG A 671 -45.16 1.23 46.38
C ARG A 671 -43.66 1.08 46.15
N ARG A 672 -42.84 1.39 47.15
CA ARG A 672 -41.39 1.17 47.12
C ARG A 672 -41.04 -0.29 46.86
N GLU A 673 -41.73 -1.24 47.49
CA GLU A 673 -41.46 -2.67 47.27
C GLU A 673 -41.78 -3.09 45.83
N ILE A 674 -42.88 -2.58 45.27
CA ILE A 674 -43.22 -2.80 43.86
C ILE A 674 -42.13 -2.24 42.94
N LEU A 675 -41.70 -0.99 43.19
CA LEU A 675 -40.64 -0.35 42.40
C LEU A 675 -39.28 -1.05 42.56
N ALA A 676 -38.96 -1.56 43.75
CA ALA A 676 -37.75 -2.34 43.99
C ALA A 676 -37.78 -3.66 43.20
N ALA A 677 -38.94 -4.32 43.11
CA ALA A 677 -39.12 -5.47 42.24
C ALA A 677 -39.01 -5.10 40.75
N GLU A 678 -39.60 -3.97 40.31
CA GLU A 678 -39.46 -3.47 38.94
C GLU A 678 -37.99 -3.22 38.58
N ILE A 679 -37.21 -2.57 39.47
CA ILE A 679 -35.77 -2.35 39.31
C ILE A 679 -35.01 -3.68 39.19
N ALA A 680 -35.28 -4.63 40.08
CA ALA A 680 -34.63 -5.95 40.05
C ALA A 680 -34.88 -6.70 38.73
N THR A 681 -36.04 -6.51 38.10
CA THR A 681 -36.35 -7.09 36.77
C THR A 681 -35.73 -6.34 35.60
N HIS A 682 -35.39 -5.06 35.76
CA HIS A 682 -34.77 -4.22 34.72
C HIS A 682 -33.24 -4.29 34.71
N GLN A 683 -32.62 -4.92 35.72
CA GLN A 683 -31.19 -5.20 35.67
C GLN A 683 -30.88 -6.18 34.53
N PRO A 684 -29.85 -5.92 33.70
CA PRO A 684 -29.38 -6.92 32.76
C PRO A 684 -28.95 -8.15 33.57
N ARG A 685 -29.54 -9.32 33.27
CA ARG A 685 -29.02 -10.60 33.79
C ARG A 685 -27.55 -10.72 33.34
N PRO A 686 -26.65 -11.18 34.23
CA PRO A 686 -25.21 -11.14 34.01
C PRO A 686 -24.77 -11.84 32.73
#